data_AF-A0A177CRZ3-F1
#
_entry.id   AF-A0A177CRZ3-F1
#
_cell.length_a   1.000
_cell.length_b   1.000
_cell.length_c   1.000
_cell.angle_alpha   90.00
_cell.angle_beta   90.00
_cell.angle_gamma   90.00
#
_symmetry.space_group_name_H-M   'P 1'
#
loop_
_entity.id
_entity.type
_entity.pdbx_description
1 polymer ?
#
loop_
_entity_poly.entity_id
_entity_poly.type
_entity_poly.pdbx_seq_one_letter_code
_entity_poly.pdbx_strand_id
1 'polypeptide(L)'
;MAVIMKERVRAQTQTLDQCPDSPVEEAQTPLLENMVIGVPPVFEGLTRELGQLVEQPLLGPKSEFPSPFFAFAKKDVSGNRKPQAIAHRGYKAKFPENTMGAFRGAVEVGAEGLETDIHLSKDGVVMLSHDKDLKRCFGRDEKLLDCNYEFLSKLKTLKEPHQSMPRLIDLLEYLAQPGLEEIWVLLDIKLDNDQEDVMRAIADAIGSVKPSPTRPWQSRIVLGIWAAKFLPLCSRYLPNFSVSHIGFSIAYASHFLAVPNVSFNMYQAALMLPWGRAFIRKAQRDRRPVYAWTVNEERRMRWDIRHGIDGVITDDPKLFLEVRRGWHEDWAWPLGVRRVIRWRRVNEDVWTRYGTFDLQLQMRVARRLGQSENKFAGGPSTSADAFKLPARVPACATALNMPREIITLQAGQCGNSVGQQFWQQLCQEHGINKDGNLEDFATEGGDRKDVFFYQSDDTRYIPRAILLDLEPRVLNSIQSSAYKNIYNPENFYIHKEGTGAGNNWGAGYSMGEQVQEEILDMIDREADGSDSLEGFMLLHSIAGGTGSGLGSFLLERLNDRFPKKLIQTYSVFPNTQEGDVVVQPYNSMLSMRRLTQNADSVVVLDNGALSKIAADRLHVQAPSFQQTNQLVSTVMSASTTTLRYPGYMHNDLVGIVASLIPTPRCHFLMTSYTPFSGENVEQAKTVRKTTVLDVMRRLLQPKSRMVSTTPTKKSCYMSILNIIQGEADPTDVHKSLLRIRERRLATFIPWGPASIQVALTRKSPYVQSSHRVSGLMLANHTGIATLFKRMVMQYNTLRKRNAFLEPYKREAPFRDGLGEFDEAKEVVQSLIDEYEDAENPDYLTKEDPPNDEGDDKRVA
;
A
#
# COMPACT_ATOMS: atom_id res chain seq x y z
N MET A 1 -60.85 -2.12 2.75
CA MET A 1 -60.22 -0.93 2.12
C MET A 1 -60.99 0.28 2.60
N ALA A 2 -60.37 1.08 3.47
CA ALA A 2 -60.98 1.90 4.52
C ALA A 2 -61.55 1.05 5.69
N VAL A 3 -61.20 1.46 6.92
CA VAL A 3 -61.35 0.74 8.21
C VAL A 3 -60.27 -0.34 8.41
N ILE A 4 -59.62 -0.32 9.59
CA ILE A 4 -58.37 -1.02 9.98
C ILE A 4 -57.07 -0.25 9.64
N MET A 5 -57.00 1.01 10.09
CA MET A 5 -55.73 1.63 10.55
C MET A 5 -55.96 2.88 11.43
N LYS A 6 -57.17 3.03 11.99
CA LYS A 6 -57.46 3.85 13.18
C LYS A 6 -57.49 2.88 14.36
N GLU A 7 -56.36 2.65 15.05
CA GLU A 7 -56.32 2.18 16.46
C GLU A 7 -54.92 1.86 17.04
N ARG A 8 -53.84 2.55 16.65
CA ARG A 8 -52.56 2.39 17.41
C ARG A 8 -51.70 3.64 17.55
N VAL A 9 -52.32 4.82 17.51
CA VAL A 9 -51.72 6.09 17.95
C VAL A 9 -52.63 6.70 19.02
N ARG A 10 -52.61 6.11 20.23
CA ARG A 10 -53.17 6.65 21.47
C ARG A 10 -52.55 5.88 22.65
N ALA A 11 -52.18 6.62 23.69
CA ALA A 11 -51.32 6.25 24.82
C ALA A 11 -49.82 6.30 24.46
N GLN A 12 -49.00 7.25 24.91
CA GLN A 12 -49.06 8.07 26.10
C GLN A 12 -48.48 9.47 25.82
N THR A 13 -49.24 10.49 26.23
CA THR A 13 -48.82 11.87 26.44
C THR A 13 -48.71 12.07 27.96
N GLN A 14 -47.80 12.96 28.39
CA GLN A 14 -47.66 13.67 29.68
C GLN A 14 -46.20 13.56 30.13
N THR A 15 -45.45 14.65 30.34
CA THR A 15 -45.74 15.79 31.22
C THR A 15 -44.89 17.05 30.93
N LEU A 16 -45.51 18.24 31.07
CA LEU A 16 -45.03 19.54 31.64
C LEU A 16 -43.82 20.24 30.95
N ASP A 17 -43.72 21.55 30.72
CA ASP A 17 -44.41 22.74 31.23
C ASP A 17 -44.05 24.01 30.38
N GLN A 18 -44.98 24.97 30.30
CA GLN A 18 -44.86 26.46 30.21
C GLN A 18 -44.33 27.22 28.94
N CYS A 19 -45.11 28.26 28.59
CA CYS A 19 -45.07 29.29 27.51
C CYS A 19 -44.21 30.54 27.88
N PRO A 20 -44.21 31.68 27.12
CA PRO A 20 -44.29 31.95 25.66
C PRO A 20 -43.23 33.00 25.19
N ASP A 21 -43.13 33.28 23.88
CA ASP A 21 -43.11 34.66 23.28
C ASP A 21 -42.66 34.65 21.80
N SER A 22 -43.39 35.44 21.00
CA SER A 22 -43.22 35.75 19.57
C SER A 22 -43.12 37.29 19.42
N PRO A 23 -43.04 37.93 18.24
CA PRO A 23 -42.57 37.57 16.88
C PRO A 23 -41.60 38.64 16.29
N VAL A 24 -41.01 38.45 15.10
CA VAL A 24 -40.88 39.52 14.07
C VAL A 24 -40.82 38.88 12.68
N GLU A 25 -41.83 39.15 11.86
CA GLU A 25 -41.83 39.02 10.41
C GLU A 25 -41.06 40.19 9.77
N GLU A 26 -40.35 39.94 8.68
CA GLU A 26 -40.37 40.87 7.54
C GLU A 26 -40.18 40.12 6.22
N ALA A 27 -41.19 40.24 5.38
CA ALA A 27 -41.27 39.72 4.03
C ALA A 27 -40.88 40.83 3.03
N GLN A 28 -40.19 40.48 1.94
CA GLN A 28 -40.60 40.82 0.56
C GLN A 28 -39.59 40.31 -0.49
N THR A 29 -40.15 39.60 -1.47
CA THR A 29 -39.61 39.08 -2.73
C THR A 29 -39.69 40.15 -3.85
N PRO A 30 -39.50 39.86 -5.15
CA PRO A 30 -38.30 39.47 -5.90
C PRO A 30 -38.08 40.38 -7.15
N LEU A 31 -36.98 40.19 -7.90
CA LEU A 31 -36.86 40.28 -9.39
C LEU A 31 -35.45 40.75 -9.82
N LEU A 32 -34.65 39.81 -10.31
CA LEU A 32 -34.18 39.81 -11.71
C LEU A 32 -33.34 38.56 -11.97
N GLU A 33 -33.98 37.64 -12.68
CA GLU A 33 -33.35 36.50 -13.34
C GLU A 33 -32.39 36.95 -14.46
N ASN A 34 -31.42 36.06 -14.70
CA ASN A 34 -30.72 35.77 -15.96
C ASN A 34 -29.30 36.35 -16.13
N MET A 35 -28.30 35.56 -15.70
CA MET A 35 -27.27 34.95 -16.56
C MET A 35 -26.08 34.48 -15.70
N VAL A 36 -26.01 33.21 -15.30
CA VAL A 36 -24.84 32.31 -15.41
C VAL A 36 -25.34 30.87 -15.20
N ILE A 37 -25.09 30.01 -16.18
CA ILE A 37 -25.57 28.63 -16.30
C ILE A 37 -24.68 27.66 -15.49
N GLY A 38 -25.30 26.86 -14.62
CA GLY A 38 -25.01 25.42 -14.50
C GLY A 38 -24.09 24.89 -13.39
N VAL A 39 -24.56 24.87 -12.13
CA VAL A 39 -24.13 23.88 -11.12
C VAL A 39 -25.34 22.98 -10.80
N PRO A 40 -25.23 21.64 -10.81
CA PRO A 40 -26.37 20.77 -10.50
C PRO A 40 -26.87 20.91 -9.04
N PRO A 41 -28.17 20.71 -8.75
CA PRO A 41 -28.78 20.98 -7.44
C PRO A 41 -28.47 19.93 -6.35
N VAL A 42 -27.36 19.21 -6.46
CA VAL A 42 -26.94 18.16 -5.51
C VAL A 42 -25.95 18.68 -4.47
N PHE A 43 -25.42 19.89 -4.64
CA PHE A 43 -24.30 20.39 -3.83
C PHE A 43 -24.64 21.47 -2.80
N GLU A 44 -25.83 22.08 -2.80
CA GLU A 44 -26.22 23.03 -1.74
C GLU A 44 -26.69 22.34 -0.46
N GLY A 45 -27.38 21.19 -0.59
CA GLY A 45 -27.78 20.36 0.57
C GLY A 45 -26.59 19.71 1.26
N LEU A 46 -25.58 19.29 0.49
CA LEU A 46 -24.37 18.66 1.01
C LEU A 46 -23.57 19.63 1.89
N THR A 47 -23.51 20.93 1.56
CA THR A 47 -22.78 21.92 2.39
C THR A 47 -23.46 22.24 3.71
N ARG A 48 -24.78 22.04 3.82
CA ARG A 48 -25.54 22.31 5.05
C ARG A 48 -25.64 21.07 5.95
N GLU A 49 -25.73 19.86 5.37
CA GLU A 49 -25.69 18.59 6.11
C GLU A 49 -24.26 18.13 6.47
N LEU A 50 -23.24 18.43 5.65
CA LEU A 50 -21.83 18.33 6.09
C LEU A 50 -21.49 19.36 7.17
N GLY A 51 -22.29 20.42 7.32
CA GLY A 51 -22.19 21.38 8.42
C GLY A 51 -22.78 20.86 9.74
N GLN A 52 -23.73 19.91 9.69
CA GLN A 52 -24.42 19.38 10.88
C GLN A 52 -23.90 18.02 11.36
N LEU A 53 -23.23 17.23 10.51
CA LEU A 53 -22.57 15.98 10.90
C LEU A 53 -21.18 16.17 11.56
N VAL A 54 -20.77 17.42 11.82
CA VAL A 54 -19.44 17.79 12.36
C VAL A 54 -19.43 18.02 13.88
N GLU A 55 -20.57 17.95 14.58
CA GLU A 55 -20.63 18.17 16.02
C GLU A 55 -20.71 16.88 16.85
N GLN A 56 -19.61 16.12 16.88
CA GLN A 56 -19.06 15.62 18.16
C GLN A 56 -17.53 15.73 18.09
N PRO A 57 -16.91 16.57 18.93
CA PRO A 57 -15.55 17.00 18.69
C PRO A 57 -14.53 15.96 19.19
N LEU A 58 -13.53 15.66 18.35
CA LEU A 58 -12.24 15.07 18.76
C LEU A 58 -11.41 16.03 19.66
N LEU A 59 -12.00 17.16 20.08
CA LEU A 59 -11.38 18.29 20.74
C LEU A 59 -12.24 18.69 21.94
N GLY A 60 -11.62 18.79 23.11
CA GLY A 60 -12.16 19.64 24.19
C GLY A 60 -12.33 21.09 23.72
N PRO A 61 -12.92 21.98 24.54
CA PRO A 61 -13.47 23.25 24.08
C PRO A 61 -12.45 24.08 23.28
N LYS A 62 -12.81 24.41 22.03
CA LYS A 62 -12.27 25.49 21.18
C LYS A 62 -10.77 25.79 21.37
N SER A 63 -9.90 24.86 20.98
CA SER A 63 -8.47 25.19 20.79
C SER A 63 -8.31 26.04 19.52
N GLU A 64 -8.40 27.36 19.65
CA GLU A 64 -7.97 28.29 18.61
C GLU A 64 -6.47 28.54 18.75
N PHE A 65 -5.68 28.13 17.75
CA PHE A 65 -4.25 28.41 17.72
C PHE A 65 -3.99 29.78 17.09
N PRO A 66 -2.94 30.52 17.49
CA PRO A 66 -2.56 31.75 16.82
C PRO A 66 -1.98 31.46 15.42
N SER A 67 -2.25 32.36 14.47
CA SER A 67 -1.69 32.26 13.12
C SER A 67 -0.20 32.61 13.10
N PRO A 68 0.67 31.80 12.46
CA PRO A 68 2.11 32.08 12.38
C PRO A 68 2.45 33.10 11.29
N PHE A 69 2.04 34.36 11.47
CA PHE A 69 2.27 35.44 10.47
C PHE A 69 3.74 35.62 10.09
N PHE A 70 4.65 35.36 11.03
CA PHE A 70 6.10 35.46 10.82
C PHE A 70 6.68 34.37 9.90
N ALA A 71 5.96 33.27 9.69
CA ALA A 71 6.43 32.11 8.93
C ALA A 71 5.89 32.03 7.48
N PHE A 72 5.04 32.97 7.06
CA PHE A 72 4.59 33.06 5.66
C PHE A 72 5.73 33.44 4.71
N ALA A 73 5.57 33.13 3.41
CA ALA A 73 6.46 33.69 2.40
C ALA A 73 6.51 35.23 2.51
N LYS A 74 7.72 35.79 2.52
CA LYS A 74 7.94 37.24 2.53
C LYS A 74 7.66 37.81 1.15
N LYS A 75 7.57 39.14 1.02
CA LYS A 75 7.60 39.80 -0.28
C LYS A 75 9.00 40.35 -0.54
N ASP A 76 9.48 40.24 -1.77
CA ASP A 76 10.70 40.92 -2.20
C ASP A 76 10.45 42.42 -2.46
N VAL A 77 11.51 43.16 -2.79
CA VAL A 77 11.43 44.61 -3.10
C VAL A 77 10.53 44.90 -4.31
N SER A 78 10.35 43.92 -5.20
CA SER A 78 9.50 43.99 -6.39
C SER A 78 8.05 43.54 -6.11
N GLY A 79 7.72 43.20 -4.87
CA GLY A 79 6.40 42.72 -4.46
C GLY A 79 6.10 41.24 -4.76
N ASN A 80 7.07 40.49 -5.30
CA ASN A 80 6.91 39.05 -5.57
C ASN A 80 6.98 38.23 -4.29
N ARG A 81 6.29 37.09 -4.29
CA ARG A 81 6.29 36.16 -3.17
C ARG A 81 7.62 35.41 -3.09
N LYS A 82 8.25 35.48 -1.92
CA LYS A 82 9.58 34.96 -1.60
C LYS A 82 9.45 33.88 -0.51
N PRO A 83 9.47 32.58 -0.86
CA PRO A 83 9.46 31.50 0.13
C PRO A 83 10.65 31.62 1.08
N GLN A 84 10.44 31.32 2.36
CA GLN A 84 11.49 31.36 3.38
C GLN A 84 12.39 30.12 3.30
N ALA A 85 13.69 30.30 3.54
CA ALA A 85 14.66 29.22 3.68
C ALA A 85 14.63 28.72 5.13
N ILE A 86 14.27 27.46 5.34
CA ILE A 86 14.21 26.84 6.66
C ILE A 86 15.30 25.76 6.72
N ALA A 87 16.26 25.91 7.62
CA ALA A 87 17.39 24.99 7.72
C ALA A 87 16.99 23.73 8.50
N HIS A 88 16.93 22.59 7.81
CA HIS A 88 16.56 21.29 8.36
C HIS A 88 17.68 20.77 9.26
N ARG A 89 17.42 20.69 10.57
CA ARG A 89 18.42 20.33 11.59
C ARG A 89 19.65 21.23 11.57
N GLY A 90 19.45 22.50 11.19
CA GLY A 90 20.50 23.47 10.90
C GLY A 90 21.14 23.29 9.51
N TYR A 91 22.35 23.84 9.29
CA TYR A 91 23.06 23.74 8.01
C TYR A 91 23.79 22.39 7.86
N LYS A 92 23.01 21.31 7.81
CA LYS A 92 23.48 19.91 7.80
C LYS A 92 24.38 19.55 6.61
N ALA A 93 24.21 20.19 5.46
CA ALA A 93 25.11 19.95 4.32
C ALA A 93 26.57 20.28 4.68
N LYS A 94 26.81 21.31 5.51
CA LYS A 94 28.15 21.75 5.92
C LYS A 94 28.58 21.26 7.30
N PHE A 95 27.67 21.19 8.27
CA PHE A 95 27.97 20.86 9.66
C PHE A 95 27.29 19.56 10.10
N PRO A 96 27.65 18.98 11.26
CA PRO A 96 26.87 17.90 11.88
C PRO A 96 25.48 18.38 12.26
N GLU A 97 24.46 17.60 11.93
CA GLU A 97 23.05 17.98 12.15
C GLU A 97 22.71 18.15 13.64
N ASN A 98 21.71 19.00 13.92
CA ASN A 98 21.25 19.31 15.28
C ASN A 98 22.40 19.70 16.23
N THR A 99 23.35 20.53 15.77
CA THR A 99 24.44 21.10 16.58
C THR A 99 24.41 22.63 16.57
N MET A 100 25.00 23.27 17.59
CA MET A 100 25.09 24.74 17.63
C MET A 100 25.85 25.32 16.42
N GLY A 101 26.87 24.63 15.91
CA GLY A 101 27.56 25.02 14.69
C GLY A 101 26.67 24.95 13.45
N ALA A 102 25.81 23.95 13.34
CA ALA A 102 24.83 23.88 12.25
C ALA A 102 23.79 25.01 12.34
N PHE A 103 23.29 25.33 13.54
CA PHE A 103 22.34 26.44 13.72
C PHE A 103 22.95 27.81 13.45
N ARG A 104 24.16 28.08 13.97
CA ARG A 104 24.91 29.31 13.69
C ARG A 104 25.21 29.44 12.20
N GLY A 105 25.72 28.36 11.59
CA GLY A 105 26.01 28.33 10.17
C GLY A 105 24.78 28.59 9.29
N ALA A 106 23.60 28.11 9.69
CA ALA A 106 22.34 28.39 8.99
C ALA A 106 21.95 29.87 9.05
N VAL A 107 22.06 30.48 10.23
CA VAL A 107 21.79 31.92 10.43
C VAL A 107 22.79 32.77 9.65
N GLU A 108 24.08 32.43 9.67
CA GLU A 108 25.15 33.14 8.95
C GLU A 108 24.94 33.14 7.43
N VAL A 109 24.43 32.05 6.85
CA VAL A 109 24.11 32.02 5.42
C VAL A 109 22.81 32.74 5.08
N GLY A 110 22.02 33.15 6.08
CA GLY A 110 20.79 33.91 5.92
C GLY A 110 19.52 33.07 5.85
N ALA A 111 19.50 31.87 6.44
CA ALA A 111 18.26 31.12 6.63
C ALA A 111 17.30 31.94 7.51
N GLU A 112 16.01 31.97 7.14
CA GLU A 112 15.02 32.75 7.87
C GLU A 112 14.34 31.94 8.98
N GLY A 113 14.38 30.61 8.90
CA GLY A 113 13.88 29.71 9.94
C GLY A 113 14.85 28.55 10.21
N LEU A 114 14.76 27.99 11.41
CA LEU A 114 15.44 26.75 11.80
C LEU A 114 14.39 25.67 12.08
N GLU A 115 14.64 24.46 11.61
CA GLU A 115 13.88 23.29 12.02
C GLU A 115 14.79 22.39 12.85
N THR A 116 14.28 21.86 13.95
CA THR A 116 15.03 20.94 14.81
C THR A 116 14.10 19.93 15.46
N ASP A 117 14.62 18.72 15.60
CA ASP A 117 13.96 17.59 16.23
C ASP A 117 14.20 17.58 17.75
N ILE A 118 13.19 17.15 18.51
CA ILE A 118 13.24 17.08 19.97
C ILE A 118 13.10 15.64 20.47
N HIS A 119 13.94 15.27 21.44
CA HIS A 119 13.75 14.12 22.34
C HIS A 119 14.03 14.51 23.79
N LEU A 120 13.52 13.73 24.75
CA LEU A 120 13.90 13.86 26.16
C LEU A 120 15.05 12.93 26.54
N SER A 121 15.96 13.41 27.38
CA SER A 121 16.86 12.56 28.17
C SER A 121 16.09 11.86 29.30
N LYS A 122 16.72 10.86 29.93
CA LYS A 122 16.17 10.13 31.07
C LYS A 122 15.79 11.04 32.25
N ASP A 123 16.56 12.09 32.48
CA ASP A 123 16.35 13.11 33.52
C ASP A 123 15.45 14.28 33.06
N GLY A 124 14.76 14.14 31.92
CA GLY A 124 13.73 15.08 31.46
C GLY A 124 14.26 16.34 30.78
N VAL A 125 15.53 16.36 30.37
CA VAL A 125 16.13 17.50 29.65
C VAL A 125 15.75 17.41 28.17
N VAL A 126 15.32 18.54 27.59
CA VAL A 126 14.94 18.64 26.19
C VAL A 126 16.19 18.71 25.31
N MET A 127 16.52 17.61 24.65
CA MET A 127 17.69 17.44 23.79
C MET A 127 17.32 17.60 22.30
N LEU A 128 18.22 18.18 21.52
CA LEU A 128 18.04 18.33 20.07
C LEU A 128 18.71 17.16 19.34
N SER A 129 17.91 16.24 18.82
CA SER A 129 18.36 15.05 18.09
C SER A 129 17.26 14.54 17.18
N HIS A 130 17.61 14.04 15.99
CA HIS A 130 16.63 13.44 15.09
C HIS A 130 16.29 12.01 15.51
N ASP A 131 17.33 11.22 15.76
CA ASP A 131 17.20 9.80 16.05
C ASP A 131 16.90 9.60 17.54
N LYS A 132 16.11 8.56 17.83
CA LYS A 132 15.83 8.09 19.20
C LYS A 132 17.03 7.39 19.85
N ASP A 133 17.99 6.97 19.03
CA ASP A 133 19.24 6.33 19.45
C ASP A 133 20.46 7.18 19.07
N LEU A 134 21.59 6.84 19.68
CA LEU A 134 22.83 7.59 19.54
C LEU A 134 23.74 7.02 18.44
N LYS A 135 23.28 6.00 17.68
CA LYS A 135 24.15 5.15 16.87
C LYS A 135 24.71 5.90 15.67
N ARG A 136 23.83 6.54 14.91
CA ARG A 136 24.20 7.20 13.64
C ARG A 136 25.04 8.46 13.86
N CYS A 137 24.68 9.28 14.84
CA CYS A 137 25.33 10.57 15.06
C CYS A 137 26.51 10.50 16.03
N PHE A 138 26.52 9.55 16.98
CA PHE A 138 27.50 9.49 18.07
C PHE A 138 28.20 8.12 18.21
N GLY A 139 27.83 7.10 17.40
CA GLY A 139 28.47 5.78 17.40
C GLY A 139 28.16 4.93 18.62
N ARG A 140 27.00 5.14 19.24
CA ARG A 140 26.58 4.56 20.52
C ARG A 140 25.24 3.85 20.37
N ASP A 141 25.12 2.59 20.79
CA ASP A 141 23.89 1.79 20.61
C ASP A 141 22.80 2.11 21.64
N GLU A 142 23.09 2.95 22.64
CA GLU A 142 22.16 3.39 23.66
C GLU A 142 21.04 4.30 23.09
N LYS A 143 19.83 4.19 23.65
CA LYS A 143 18.72 5.11 23.35
C LYS A 143 18.89 6.40 24.13
N LEU A 144 18.53 7.53 23.52
CA LEU A 144 18.64 8.86 24.13
C LEU A 144 17.80 8.95 25.42
N LEU A 145 16.58 8.38 25.40
CA LEU A 145 15.65 8.33 26.54
C LEU A 145 16.19 7.56 27.75
N ASP A 146 17.19 6.69 27.56
CA ASP A 146 17.77 5.88 28.63
C ASP A 146 19.02 6.54 29.26
N CYS A 147 19.48 7.66 28.69
CA CYS A 147 20.68 8.37 29.10
C CYS A 147 20.37 9.68 29.84
N ASN A 148 21.11 9.98 30.91
CA ASN A 148 21.04 11.29 31.57
C ASN A 148 21.80 12.36 30.78
N TYR A 149 21.44 13.63 30.96
CA TYR A 149 22.13 14.76 30.31
C TYR A 149 23.64 14.80 30.60
N GLU A 150 24.07 14.42 31.82
CA GLU A 150 25.50 14.40 32.17
C GLU A 150 26.31 13.46 31.24
N PHE A 151 25.72 12.36 30.80
CA PHE A 151 26.33 11.47 29.82
C PHE A 151 26.25 12.07 28.41
N LEU A 152 25.06 12.51 28.00
CA LEU A 152 24.80 13.04 26.66
C LEU A 152 25.66 14.27 26.33
N SER A 153 25.90 15.15 27.31
CA SER A 153 26.70 16.37 27.14
C SER A 153 28.17 16.09 26.79
N LYS A 154 28.69 14.92 27.20
CA LYS A 154 30.08 14.48 26.93
C LYS A 154 30.24 13.88 25.54
N LEU A 155 29.15 13.48 24.88
CA LEU A 155 29.20 12.89 23.55
C LEU A 155 29.57 13.93 22.50
N LYS A 156 30.25 13.47 21.44
CA LYS A 156 30.65 14.28 20.29
C LYS A 156 30.17 13.63 19.00
N THR A 157 29.68 14.44 18.07
CA THR A 157 29.23 13.95 16.76
C THR A 157 30.35 13.25 16.02
N LEU A 158 30.05 12.17 15.28
CA LEU A 158 31.03 11.47 14.44
C LEU A 158 31.48 12.30 13.24
N LYS A 159 30.57 13.12 12.68
CA LYS A 159 30.88 14.05 11.60
C LYS A 159 31.66 15.24 12.15
N GLU A 160 32.68 15.69 11.41
CA GLU A 160 33.42 16.92 11.71
C GLU A 160 32.63 18.19 11.32
N PRO A 161 32.84 19.32 12.02
CA PRO A 161 33.59 19.44 13.27
C PRO A 161 32.84 18.78 14.44
N HIS A 162 33.55 17.95 15.22
CA HIS A 162 32.99 17.20 16.33
C HIS A 162 32.39 18.13 17.40
N GLN A 163 31.08 18.04 17.61
CA GLN A 163 30.34 18.93 18.52
C GLN A 163 29.47 18.14 19.49
N SER A 164 29.15 18.76 20.63
CA SER A 164 28.22 18.18 21.61
C SER A 164 26.77 18.31 21.15
N MET A 165 25.92 17.40 21.63
CA MET A 165 24.46 17.49 21.47
C MET A 165 23.93 18.68 22.28
N PRO A 166 23.27 19.67 21.65
CA PRO A 166 22.70 20.82 22.36
C PRO A 166 21.35 20.49 22.99
N ARG A 167 20.99 21.28 24.00
CA ARG A 167 19.66 21.34 24.58
C ARG A 167 18.82 22.39 23.86
N LEU A 168 17.50 22.32 24.00
CA LEU A 168 16.61 23.37 23.51
C LEU A 168 16.96 24.74 24.12
N ILE A 169 17.30 24.77 25.41
CA ILE A 169 17.73 25.99 26.12
C ILE A 169 18.95 26.64 25.44
N ASP A 170 19.95 25.85 25.03
CA ASP A 170 21.17 26.38 24.41
C ASP A 170 20.86 27.08 23.07
N LEU A 171 19.89 26.53 22.30
CA LEU A 171 19.41 27.16 21.07
C LEU A 171 18.61 28.43 21.36
N LEU A 172 17.72 28.43 22.35
CA LEU A 172 16.92 29.59 22.72
C LEU A 172 17.79 30.74 23.27
N GLU A 173 18.80 30.43 24.08
CA GLU A 173 19.76 31.42 24.60
C GLU A 173 20.55 32.07 23.45
N TYR A 174 20.97 31.28 22.46
CA TYR A 174 21.59 31.82 21.26
C TYR A 174 20.64 32.74 20.49
N LEU A 175 19.39 32.32 20.26
CA LEU A 175 18.39 33.08 19.52
C LEU A 175 17.83 34.31 20.28
N ALA A 176 18.09 34.42 21.58
CA ALA A 176 17.77 35.59 22.39
C ALA A 176 18.79 36.73 22.23
N GLN A 177 19.93 36.47 21.58
CA GLN A 177 20.96 37.49 21.34
C GLN A 177 20.45 38.60 20.41
N PRO A 178 20.91 39.87 20.61
CA PRO A 178 20.52 40.98 19.76
C PRO A 178 20.87 40.74 18.29
N GLY A 179 19.95 41.06 17.38
CA GLY A 179 20.10 40.91 15.93
C GLY A 179 19.56 39.59 15.35
N LEU A 180 19.11 38.67 16.20
CA LEU A 180 18.54 37.38 15.80
C LEU A 180 17.02 37.30 15.92
N GLU A 181 16.35 38.41 16.24
CA GLU A 181 14.91 38.46 16.55
C GLU A 181 14.01 38.02 15.40
N GLU A 182 14.51 38.10 14.17
CA GLU A 182 13.78 37.70 12.95
C GLU A 182 13.85 36.20 12.65
N ILE A 183 14.75 35.46 13.32
CA ILE A 183 14.88 34.01 13.14
C ILE A 183 13.81 33.31 13.97
N TRP A 184 13.05 32.45 13.30
CA TRP A 184 12.02 31.62 13.91
C TRP A 184 12.42 30.14 13.90
N VAL A 185 11.75 29.33 14.73
CA VAL A 185 12.06 27.92 14.94
C VAL A 185 10.81 27.06 14.78
N LEU A 186 10.92 25.98 14.00
CA LEU A 186 9.96 24.89 13.95
C LEU A 186 10.49 23.73 14.81
N LEU A 187 9.76 23.38 15.86
CA LEU A 187 10.11 22.27 16.76
C LEU A 187 9.40 21.00 16.29
N ASP A 188 10.13 20.04 15.72
CA ASP A 188 9.59 18.73 15.37
C ASP A 188 9.53 17.84 16.62
N ILE A 189 8.31 17.65 17.14
CA ILE A 189 8.04 16.87 18.35
C ILE A 189 7.84 15.40 17.94
N LYS A 190 8.84 14.56 18.24
CA LYS A 190 8.81 13.13 17.91
C LYS A 190 7.81 12.34 18.74
N LEU A 191 7.37 11.21 18.18
CA LEU A 191 6.36 10.34 18.79
C LEU A 191 6.92 9.36 19.82
N ASP A 192 8.24 9.27 19.94
CA ASP A 192 8.94 8.27 20.76
C ASP A 192 8.93 8.60 22.27
N ASN A 193 8.62 9.84 22.66
CA ASN A 193 8.54 10.26 24.06
C ASN A 193 7.12 10.13 24.63
N ASP A 194 7.00 10.08 25.96
CA ASP A 194 5.70 10.32 26.57
C ASP A 194 5.20 11.73 26.19
N GLN A 195 3.97 11.78 25.69
CA GLN A 195 3.40 12.98 25.08
C GLN A 195 3.13 14.10 26.09
N GLU A 196 2.83 13.80 27.34
CA GLU A 196 2.57 14.80 28.38
C GLU A 196 3.89 15.31 28.97
N ASP A 197 4.85 14.42 29.19
CA ASP A 197 6.17 14.77 29.70
C ASP A 197 6.96 15.64 28.70
N VAL A 198 6.96 15.29 27.41
CA VAL A 198 7.66 16.08 26.39
C VAL A 198 7.06 17.48 26.23
N MET A 199 5.74 17.60 26.26
CA MET A 199 5.07 18.90 26.14
C MET A 199 5.30 19.79 27.38
N ARG A 200 5.28 19.19 28.58
CA ARG A 200 5.63 19.88 29.82
C ARG A 200 7.08 20.37 29.81
N ALA A 201 8.02 19.49 29.48
CA ALA A 201 9.45 19.84 29.44
C ALA A 201 9.77 20.91 28.39
N ILE A 202 9.12 20.89 27.21
CA ILE A 202 9.27 21.96 26.21
C ILE A 202 8.74 23.29 26.77
N ALA A 203 7.59 23.29 27.45
CA ALA A 203 7.03 24.50 28.04
C ALA A 203 7.94 25.09 29.12
N ASP A 204 8.49 24.24 29.99
CA ASP A 204 9.45 24.64 31.02
C ASP A 204 10.74 25.20 30.41
N ALA A 205 11.27 24.55 29.37
CA ALA A 205 12.47 25.00 28.66
C ALA A 205 12.26 26.38 28.00
N ILE A 206 11.14 26.59 27.30
CA ILE A 206 10.80 27.88 26.68
C ILE A 206 10.58 28.96 27.75
N GLY A 207 9.92 28.63 28.86
CA GLY A 207 9.69 29.56 29.97
C GLY A 207 10.97 29.97 30.72
N SER A 208 11.99 29.12 30.71
CA SER A 208 13.26 29.36 31.40
C SER A 208 14.16 30.41 30.73
N VAL A 209 14.00 30.63 29.42
CA VAL A 209 14.82 31.56 28.65
C VAL A 209 14.02 32.81 28.29
N LYS A 210 14.49 33.99 28.69
CA LYS A 210 13.84 35.25 28.33
C LYS A 210 14.06 35.57 26.84
N PRO A 211 13.00 35.85 26.07
CA PRO A 211 13.13 36.26 24.67
C PRO A 211 13.72 37.68 24.55
N SER A 212 14.06 38.08 23.33
CA SER A 212 14.44 39.48 23.04
C SER A 212 13.29 40.45 23.39
N PRO A 213 13.58 41.65 23.91
CA PRO A 213 12.55 42.63 24.31
C PRO A 213 11.58 43.03 23.19
N THR A 214 11.99 42.88 21.92
CA THR A 214 11.20 43.32 20.76
C THR A 214 10.32 42.23 20.16
N ARG A 215 10.63 40.94 20.41
CA ARG A 215 9.84 39.81 19.87
C ARG A 215 9.75 38.63 20.84
N PRO A 216 8.55 38.31 21.36
CA PRO A 216 8.35 37.20 22.28
C PRO A 216 8.38 35.84 21.59
N TRP A 217 8.61 34.75 22.34
CA TRP A 217 8.73 33.40 21.78
C TRP A 217 7.51 32.91 21.01
N GLN A 218 6.32 33.35 21.40
CA GLN A 218 5.05 33.04 20.72
C GLN A 218 5.02 33.54 19.26
N SER A 219 5.82 34.56 18.94
CA SER A 219 5.98 35.13 17.59
C SER A 219 7.19 34.58 16.83
N ARG A 220 7.83 33.54 17.37
CA ARG A 220 9.08 32.96 16.83
C ARG A 220 9.12 31.44 16.84
N ILE A 221 8.23 30.76 17.58
CA ILE A 221 8.23 29.29 17.69
C ILE A 221 6.94 28.71 17.12
N VAL A 222 7.10 27.70 16.27
CA VAL A 222 6.03 26.86 15.71
C VAL A 222 6.19 25.44 16.24
N LEU A 223 5.12 24.88 16.81
CA LEU A 223 5.10 23.51 17.31
C LEU A 223 4.72 22.54 16.19
N GLY A 224 5.65 21.68 15.79
CA GLY A 224 5.48 20.67 14.76
C GLY A 224 4.95 19.35 15.35
N ILE A 225 3.75 18.94 14.93
CA ILE A 225 3.09 17.73 15.47
C ILE A 225 2.76 16.70 14.37
N TRP A 226 2.99 15.43 14.66
CA TRP A 226 2.69 14.33 13.73
C TRP A 226 1.27 13.77 13.88
N ALA A 227 0.64 13.94 15.04
CA ALA A 227 -0.64 13.33 15.37
C ALA A 227 -1.59 14.32 16.07
N ALA A 228 -2.89 14.24 15.75
CA ALA A 228 -3.92 15.13 16.31
C ALA A 228 -4.02 15.10 17.84
N LYS A 229 -3.59 14.00 18.49
CA LYS A 229 -3.55 13.84 19.95
C LYS A 229 -2.68 14.88 20.67
N PHE A 230 -1.75 15.54 19.97
CA PHE A 230 -0.94 16.62 20.54
C PHE A 230 -1.66 17.98 20.57
N LEU A 231 -2.77 18.15 19.84
CA LEU A 231 -3.50 19.43 19.81
C LEU A 231 -4.00 19.86 21.21
N PRO A 232 -4.66 18.99 22.01
CA PRO A 232 -5.07 19.37 23.36
C PRO A 232 -3.89 19.67 24.28
N LEU A 233 -2.76 18.98 24.11
CA LEU A 233 -1.55 19.19 24.91
C LEU A 233 -0.88 20.52 24.57
N CYS A 234 -0.83 20.88 23.29
CA CYS A 234 -0.38 22.21 22.86
C CYS A 234 -1.28 23.30 23.46
N SER A 235 -2.61 23.11 23.40
CA SER A 235 -3.56 24.06 23.99
C SER A 235 -3.45 24.16 25.52
N ARG A 236 -3.01 23.12 26.21
CA ARG A 236 -2.87 23.08 27.68
C ARG A 236 -1.56 23.71 28.16
N TYR A 237 -0.43 23.32 27.56
CA TYR A 237 0.90 23.72 28.02
C TYR A 237 1.44 24.98 27.31
N LEU A 238 1.09 25.17 26.04
CA LEU A 238 1.59 26.25 25.18
C LEU A 238 0.45 26.91 24.37
N PRO A 239 -0.63 27.42 25.01
CA PRO A 239 -1.84 27.89 24.32
C PRO A 239 -1.60 29.03 23.32
N ASN A 240 -0.58 29.85 23.56
CA ASN A 240 -0.27 31.03 22.73
C ASN A 240 0.76 30.74 21.63
N PHE A 241 1.06 29.47 21.34
CA PHE A 241 2.02 29.08 20.31
C PHE A 241 1.31 28.52 19.08
N SER A 242 1.85 28.89 17.91
CA SER A 242 1.34 28.39 16.63
C SER A 242 1.70 26.92 16.43
N VAL A 243 0.84 26.18 15.73
CA VAL A 243 0.99 24.74 15.50
C VAL A 243 1.08 24.45 13.99
N SER A 244 1.96 23.53 13.63
CA SER A 244 2.09 22.99 12.28
C SER A 244 1.94 21.48 12.31
N HIS A 245 1.06 20.92 11.47
CA HIS A 245 1.02 19.48 11.26
C HIS A 245 2.18 19.04 10.36
N ILE A 246 2.97 18.07 10.80
CA ILE A 246 4.01 17.40 10.01
C ILE A 246 3.44 16.10 9.44
N GLY A 247 3.50 15.89 8.12
CA GLY A 247 2.91 14.69 7.53
C GLY A 247 3.34 14.34 6.10
N PHE A 248 3.12 13.07 5.76
CA PHE A 248 3.36 12.51 4.43
C PHE A 248 2.10 12.43 3.56
N SER A 249 0.92 12.56 4.16
CA SER A 249 -0.37 12.31 3.51
C SER A 249 -1.22 13.58 3.45
N ILE A 250 -1.56 14.03 2.25
CA ILE A 250 -2.49 15.15 2.03
C ILE A 250 -3.88 14.84 2.59
N ALA A 251 -4.33 13.58 2.52
CA ALA A 251 -5.63 13.16 3.04
C ALA A 251 -5.69 13.28 4.56
N TYR A 252 -4.65 12.81 5.27
CA TYR A 252 -4.57 12.97 6.72
C TYR A 252 -4.43 14.46 7.11
N ALA A 253 -3.52 15.20 6.46
CA ALA A 253 -3.32 16.62 6.69
C ALA A 253 -4.60 17.44 6.49
N SER A 254 -5.45 17.05 5.54
CA SER A 254 -6.73 17.74 5.28
C SER A 254 -7.68 17.74 6.48
N HIS A 255 -7.56 16.81 7.43
CA HIS A 255 -8.36 16.81 8.66
C HIS A 255 -8.01 18.00 9.56
N PHE A 256 -6.74 18.43 9.57
CA PHE A 256 -6.31 19.61 10.33
C PHE A 256 -6.81 20.92 9.71
N LEU A 257 -7.35 20.91 8.48
CA LEU A 257 -8.04 22.08 7.93
C LEU A 257 -9.31 22.43 8.72
N ALA A 258 -9.91 21.48 9.44
CA ALA A 258 -11.04 21.73 10.34
C ALA A 258 -10.64 22.51 11.60
N VAL A 259 -9.36 22.47 12.00
CA VAL A 259 -8.84 23.19 13.16
C VAL A 259 -8.33 24.56 12.71
N PRO A 260 -8.84 25.69 13.23
CA PRO A 260 -8.39 27.02 12.82
C PRO A 260 -6.89 27.21 12.99
N ASN A 261 -6.26 27.93 12.04
CA ASN A 261 -4.87 28.39 12.09
C ASN A 261 -3.76 27.32 12.19
N VAL A 262 -4.08 26.02 12.16
CA VAL A 262 -3.04 24.98 12.04
C VAL A 262 -2.41 25.06 10.65
N SER A 263 -1.08 25.23 10.63
CA SER A 263 -0.23 25.27 9.43
C SER A 263 0.25 23.88 9.02
N PHE A 264 0.93 23.76 7.87
CA PHE A 264 1.27 22.46 7.29
C PHE A 264 2.74 22.36 6.91
N ASN A 265 3.41 21.35 7.44
CA ASN A 265 4.77 20.96 7.08
C ASN A 265 4.72 19.60 6.37
N MET A 266 4.73 19.59 5.04
CA MET A 266 4.39 18.40 4.25
C MET A 266 5.56 17.83 3.46
N TYR A 267 5.59 16.50 3.36
CA TYR A 267 6.51 15.79 2.47
C TYR A 267 6.32 16.29 1.03
N GLN A 268 7.38 16.82 0.42
CA GLN A 268 7.25 17.54 -0.85
C GLN A 268 6.65 16.70 -1.98
N ALA A 269 7.01 15.43 -2.09
CA ALA A 269 6.45 14.59 -3.17
C ALA A 269 4.92 14.48 -3.07
N ALA A 270 4.36 14.49 -1.86
CA ALA A 270 2.92 14.50 -1.65
C ALA A 270 2.26 15.82 -2.11
N LEU A 271 2.96 16.95 -1.96
CA LEU A 271 2.53 18.25 -2.48
C LEU A 271 2.61 18.34 -4.01
N MET A 272 3.55 17.62 -4.63
CA MET A 272 3.74 17.61 -6.08
C MET A 272 2.67 16.81 -6.84
N LEU A 273 1.93 15.95 -6.16
CA LEU A 273 0.80 15.22 -6.72
C LEU A 273 -0.38 16.17 -7.07
N PRO A 274 -1.29 15.77 -7.97
CA PRO A 274 -2.42 16.61 -8.39
C PRO A 274 -3.27 17.17 -7.24
N TRP A 275 -3.53 16.34 -6.21
CA TRP A 275 -4.26 16.74 -5.00
C TRP A 275 -3.46 17.70 -4.12
N GLY A 276 -2.12 17.59 -4.12
CA GLY A 276 -1.23 18.50 -3.40
C GLY A 276 -1.37 19.94 -3.87
N ARG A 277 -1.57 20.18 -5.18
CA ARG A 277 -1.86 21.52 -5.71
C ARG A 277 -3.19 22.09 -5.26
N ALA A 278 -4.22 21.26 -5.14
CA ALA A 278 -5.52 21.69 -4.62
C ALA A 278 -5.42 22.01 -3.13
N PHE A 279 -4.67 21.19 -2.39
CA PHE A 279 -4.37 21.38 -0.98
C PHE A 279 -3.61 22.68 -0.72
N ILE A 280 -2.53 22.96 -1.47
CA ILE A 280 -1.77 24.22 -1.37
C ILE A 280 -2.69 25.42 -1.60
N ARG A 281 -3.51 25.40 -2.66
CA ARG A 281 -4.47 26.48 -2.95
C ARG A 281 -5.50 26.66 -1.84
N LYS A 282 -6.01 25.56 -1.28
CA LYS A 282 -6.97 25.59 -0.17
C LYS A 282 -6.32 26.18 1.10
N ALA A 283 -5.13 25.70 1.46
CA ALA A 283 -4.38 26.23 2.60
C ALA A 283 -4.06 27.72 2.44
N GLN A 284 -3.59 28.15 1.25
CA GLN A 284 -3.34 29.55 0.93
C GLN A 284 -4.60 30.42 1.02
N ARG A 285 -5.74 29.94 0.46
CA ARG A 285 -7.03 30.63 0.54
C ARG A 285 -7.48 30.81 1.99
N ASP A 286 -7.29 29.78 2.80
CA ASP A 286 -7.64 29.78 4.21
C ASP A 286 -6.54 30.46 5.08
N ARG A 287 -5.56 31.13 4.45
CA ARG A 287 -4.43 31.85 5.06
C ARG A 287 -3.65 30.98 6.05
N ARG A 288 -3.24 29.79 5.62
CA ARG A 288 -2.42 28.85 6.38
C ARG A 288 -1.13 28.56 5.62
N PRO A 289 0.04 28.78 6.23
CA PRO A 289 1.30 28.56 5.52
C PRO A 289 1.54 27.07 5.28
N VAL A 290 2.14 26.77 4.13
CA VAL A 290 2.55 25.42 3.75
C VAL A 290 4.06 25.39 3.56
N TYR A 291 4.73 24.50 4.26
CA TYR A 291 6.16 24.21 4.15
C TYR A 291 6.37 22.86 3.46
N ALA A 292 7.45 22.75 2.68
CA ALA A 292 7.83 21.52 2.00
C ALA A 292 9.15 20.97 2.56
N TRP A 293 9.19 19.67 2.89
CA TRP A 293 10.37 19.02 3.45
C TRP A 293 10.61 17.61 2.86
N THR A 294 11.81 17.04 2.94
CA THR A 294 13.10 17.75 2.95
C THR A 294 13.53 17.94 1.49
N VAL A 295 13.83 19.16 1.07
CA VAL A 295 14.05 19.51 -0.33
C VAL A 295 15.51 19.87 -0.55
N ASN A 296 16.29 18.95 -1.14
CA ASN A 296 17.73 19.16 -1.37
C ASN A 296 18.10 19.30 -2.86
N GLU A 297 17.18 19.01 -3.77
CA GLU A 297 17.40 19.11 -5.22
C GLU A 297 16.96 20.48 -5.76
N GLU A 298 17.84 21.19 -6.48
CA GLU A 298 17.53 22.49 -7.08
C GLU A 298 16.26 22.47 -7.94
N ARG A 299 16.04 21.42 -8.75
CA ARG A 299 14.85 21.29 -9.60
C ARG A 299 13.56 21.33 -8.76
N ARG A 300 13.58 20.70 -7.58
CA ARG A 300 12.46 20.65 -6.65
C ARG A 300 12.31 21.95 -5.87
N MET A 301 13.41 22.58 -5.48
CA MET A 301 13.41 23.94 -4.91
C MET A 301 12.74 24.95 -5.86
N ARG A 302 13.06 24.91 -7.15
CA ARG A 302 12.42 25.74 -8.19
C ARG A 302 10.93 25.41 -8.34
N TRP A 303 10.54 24.16 -8.13
CA TRP A 303 9.13 23.77 -8.12
C TRP A 303 8.38 24.42 -6.96
N ASP A 304 8.95 24.42 -5.74
CA ASP A 304 8.33 25.05 -4.56
C ASP A 304 8.12 26.55 -4.75
N ILE A 305 9.12 27.25 -5.30
CA ILE A 305 9.03 28.67 -5.63
C ILE A 305 7.90 28.90 -6.64
N ARG A 306 7.85 28.11 -7.72
CA ARG A 306 6.83 28.23 -8.77
C ARG A 306 5.40 28.00 -8.26
N HIS A 307 5.21 27.12 -7.28
CA HIS A 307 3.89 26.73 -6.78
C HIS A 307 3.47 27.49 -5.52
N GLY A 308 4.26 28.49 -5.11
CA GLY A 308 3.90 29.34 -3.98
C GLY A 308 3.91 28.59 -2.65
N ILE A 309 4.91 27.75 -2.39
CA ILE A 309 5.15 27.24 -1.04
C ILE A 309 5.64 28.38 -0.12
N ASP A 310 5.23 28.41 1.15
CA ASP A 310 5.60 29.49 2.09
C ASP A 310 7.03 29.38 2.61
N GLY A 311 7.52 28.16 2.80
CA GLY A 311 8.90 27.89 3.20
C GLY A 311 9.40 26.53 2.73
N VAL A 312 10.69 26.43 2.45
CA VAL A 312 11.35 25.21 1.99
C VAL A 312 12.33 24.76 3.07
N ILE A 313 12.10 23.55 3.59
CA ILE A 313 12.94 22.90 4.59
C ILE A 313 14.01 22.08 3.87
N THR A 314 15.28 22.43 4.07
CA THR A 314 16.40 21.88 3.30
C THR A 314 17.64 21.66 4.17
N ASP A 315 18.43 20.64 3.84
CA ASP A 315 19.74 20.40 4.48
C ASP A 315 20.79 21.42 4.00
N ASP A 316 20.57 22.08 2.85
CA ASP A 316 21.44 23.11 2.26
C ASP A 316 20.69 24.44 2.06
N PRO A 317 20.49 25.24 3.13
CA PRO A 317 19.86 26.55 3.03
C PRO A 317 20.59 27.50 2.08
N LYS A 318 21.92 27.38 1.95
CA LYS A 318 22.69 28.25 1.05
C LYS A 318 22.31 28.01 -0.41
N LEU A 319 22.25 26.74 -0.83
CA LEU A 319 21.81 26.36 -2.17
C LEU A 319 20.41 26.91 -2.44
N PHE A 320 19.46 26.74 -1.51
CA PHE A 320 18.11 27.27 -1.71
C PHE A 320 18.08 28.80 -1.83
N LEU A 321 18.88 29.52 -1.04
CA LEU A 321 19.00 30.97 -1.11
C LEU A 321 19.59 31.46 -2.45
N GLU A 322 20.49 30.69 -3.06
CA GLU A 322 21.04 30.94 -4.39
C GLU A 322 19.99 30.69 -5.48
N VAL A 323 19.29 29.55 -5.43
CA VAL A 323 18.21 29.20 -6.36
C VAL A 323 17.08 30.25 -6.31
N ARG A 324 16.73 30.70 -5.10
CA ARG A 324 15.73 31.75 -4.88
C ARG A 324 16.17 33.10 -5.45
N ARG A 325 17.45 33.46 -5.36
CA ARG A 325 18.00 34.70 -5.97
C ARG A 325 17.95 34.63 -7.49
N GLY A 326 18.44 33.54 -8.08
CA GLY A 326 18.47 33.36 -9.53
C GLY A 326 17.09 33.29 -10.20
N TRP A 327 16.04 32.91 -9.45
CA TRP A 327 14.66 32.88 -9.96
C TRP A 327 14.12 34.25 -10.41
N HIS A 328 14.57 35.34 -9.80
CA HIS A 328 14.11 36.69 -10.14
C HIS A 328 14.93 37.34 -11.27
N GLU A 329 16.17 36.89 -11.50
CA GLU A 329 17.03 37.40 -12.57
C GLU A 329 16.60 36.90 -13.97
N ASP A 330 16.07 35.67 -14.06
CA ASP A 330 15.59 35.07 -15.32
C ASP A 330 14.34 35.77 -15.92
N TRP A 331 13.66 36.66 -15.18
CA TRP A 331 12.44 37.35 -15.61
C TRP A 331 12.63 38.82 -16.01
N ALA A 332 13.86 39.35 -15.90
CA ALA A 332 14.20 40.71 -16.26
C ALA A 332 15.03 40.75 -17.56
N TRP A 333 14.38 40.61 -18.73
CA TRP A 333 14.97 41.00 -20.01
C TRP A 333 13.98 41.80 -20.88
N PRO A 334 14.42 42.83 -21.64
CA PRO A 334 13.51 43.78 -22.27
C PRO A 334 12.70 43.19 -23.43
N LEU A 335 11.50 43.74 -23.58
CA LEU A 335 10.59 43.63 -24.73
C LEU A 335 11.34 43.71 -26.07
N GLY A 336 11.24 42.66 -26.89
CA GLY A 336 11.67 42.73 -28.29
C GLY A 336 12.11 41.40 -28.89
N VAL A 337 11.24 40.80 -29.69
CA VAL A 337 11.57 39.90 -30.82
C VAL A 337 12.49 38.71 -30.51
N ARG A 338 11.89 37.59 -30.04
CA ARG A 338 12.12 36.19 -30.51
C ARG A 338 11.47 35.18 -29.56
N ARG A 339 10.14 35.16 -29.55
CA ARG A 339 9.39 33.91 -29.29
C ARG A 339 9.50 33.10 -30.58
N VAL A 340 10.12 31.91 -30.52
CA VAL A 340 9.91 30.70 -31.39
C VAL A 340 11.12 29.74 -31.37
N ILE A 341 12.35 30.17 -31.04
CA ILE A 341 13.53 29.27 -31.13
C ILE A 341 13.87 28.55 -29.80
N ARG A 342 13.38 28.98 -28.63
CA ARG A 342 13.64 28.29 -27.34
C ARG A 342 12.54 27.33 -26.88
N TRP A 343 11.46 27.18 -27.65
CA TRP A 343 10.40 26.21 -27.35
C TRP A 343 10.65 24.83 -28.00
N ARG A 344 11.56 24.75 -28.99
CA ARG A 344 11.95 23.48 -29.64
C ARG A 344 13.15 22.77 -29.01
N ARG A 345 14.04 23.46 -28.27
CA ARG A 345 15.27 22.85 -27.72
C ARG A 345 15.14 22.29 -26.30
N VAL A 346 14.00 22.47 -25.62
CA VAL A 346 13.79 21.94 -24.25
C VAL A 346 12.87 20.71 -24.21
N ASN A 347 12.23 20.35 -25.34
CA ASN A 347 11.34 19.20 -25.43
C ASN A 347 11.92 17.98 -26.18
N GLU A 348 13.16 18.05 -26.69
CA GLU A 348 13.84 16.88 -27.28
C GLU A 348 14.89 16.23 -26.35
N ASP A 349 15.32 16.89 -25.28
CA ASP A 349 16.32 16.33 -24.33
C ASP A 349 15.72 15.54 -23.15
N VAL A 350 14.41 15.27 -23.16
CA VAL A 350 13.70 14.57 -22.07
C VAL A 350 13.42 13.09 -22.39
N TRP A 351 13.66 12.63 -23.62
CA TRP A 351 13.42 11.24 -24.03
C TRP A 351 14.66 10.36 -24.22
N THR A 352 15.87 10.89 -24.01
CA THR A 352 17.12 10.14 -24.33
C THR A 352 18.10 9.99 -23.15
N ARG A 353 17.69 10.25 -21.90
CA ARG A 353 18.60 10.18 -20.73
C ARG A 353 18.09 9.43 -19.49
N TYR A 354 17.07 8.59 -19.63
CA TYR A 354 16.70 7.58 -18.61
C TYR A 354 17.19 6.17 -18.97
N GLY A 355 18.38 6.10 -19.56
CA GLY A 355 19.15 4.86 -19.70
C GLY A 355 20.62 5.17 -19.44
N THR A 356 21.00 5.40 -18.18
CA THR A 356 22.36 5.19 -17.64
C THR A 356 22.39 5.57 -16.15
N PHE A 357 22.09 4.60 -15.28
CA PHE A 357 22.79 4.47 -13.99
C PHE A 357 23.17 3.00 -13.79
N ASP A 358 23.80 2.44 -14.84
CA ASP A 358 24.76 1.34 -14.72
C ASP A 358 26.06 1.71 -15.43
N LEU A 359 26.61 2.89 -15.10
CA LEU A 359 27.86 3.40 -15.67
C LEU A 359 28.91 3.73 -14.61
N GLN A 360 28.84 3.06 -13.45
CA GLN A 360 29.98 2.93 -12.53
C GLN A 360 30.39 1.46 -12.31
N LEU A 361 29.57 0.48 -12.74
CA LEU A 361 29.96 -0.93 -12.79
C LEU A 361 30.52 -1.33 -14.18
N GLN A 362 30.02 -0.74 -15.28
CA GLN A 362 30.56 -0.96 -16.63
C GLN A 362 31.92 -0.30 -16.89
N MET A 363 32.32 0.73 -16.13
CA MET A 363 33.67 1.32 -16.25
C MET A 363 34.80 0.46 -15.64
N ARG A 364 34.47 -0.60 -14.88
CA ARG A 364 35.45 -1.61 -14.44
C ARG A 364 35.63 -2.75 -15.44
N VAL A 365 34.69 -2.95 -16.36
CA VAL A 365 34.76 -4.00 -17.40
C VAL A 365 35.34 -3.44 -18.71
N ALA A 366 35.04 -2.18 -19.07
CA ALA A 366 35.56 -1.56 -20.30
C ALA A 366 37.07 -1.21 -20.27
N ARG A 367 37.75 -1.27 -19.11
CA ARG A 367 39.23 -1.21 -19.04
C ARG A 367 39.92 -2.54 -19.34
N ARG A 368 39.17 -3.62 -19.56
CA ARG A 368 39.72 -4.95 -19.93
C ARG A 368 39.59 -5.30 -21.41
N LEU A 369 38.87 -4.52 -22.21
CA LEU A 369 38.66 -4.80 -23.64
C LEU A 369 38.88 -3.50 -24.43
N GLY A 370 40.12 -3.26 -24.85
CA GLY A 370 40.47 -2.06 -25.60
C GLY A 370 39.90 -2.07 -27.02
N GLN A 371 39.26 -0.97 -27.44
CA GLN A 371 39.12 -0.55 -28.84
C GLN A 371 38.64 0.91 -28.96
N SER A 372 39.00 1.56 -30.07
CA SER A 372 39.19 2.99 -30.29
C SER A 372 38.02 3.77 -30.92
N GLU A 373 38.01 5.09 -30.69
CA GLU A 373 37.13 6.13 -31.28
C GLU A 373 37.29 6.32 -32.81
N ASN A 374 36.18 6.64 -33.53
CA ASN A 374 36.07 7.79 -34.45
C ASN A 374 34.84 7.75 -35.40
N LYS A 375 34.02 8.83 -35.39
CA LYS A 375 33.59 9.69 -36.53
C LYS A 375 32.17 10.27 -36.39
N PHE A 376 32.12 11.58 -36.59
CA PHE A 376 30.99 12.51 -36.50
C PHE A 376 30.30 12.75 -37.86
N ALA A 377 29.04 13.23 -37.75
CA ALA A 377 28.40 14.32 -38.52
C ALA A 377 27.48 14.01 -39.73
N GLY A 378 26.27 14.59 -39.65
CA GLY A 378 25.36 14.88 -40.77
C GLY A 378 23.97 15.33 -40.28
N GLY A 379 23.66 16.63 -40.31
CA GLY A 379 22.33 17.18 -39.96
C GLY A 379 21.42 17.40 -41.19
N PRO A 380 20.08 17.48 -41.05
CA PRO A 380 19.18 17.64 -42.20
C PRO A 380 18.51 19.02 -42.33
N SER A 381 18.15 19.27 -43.59
CA SER A 381 17.53 20.44 -44.20
C SER A 381 16.02 20.56 -43.93
N THR A 382 15.54 21.79 -44.09
CA THR A 382 14.17 22.27 -43.94
C THR A 382 13.29 21.95 -45.16
N SER A 383 12.07 21.47 -44.93
CA SER A 383 10.89 21.89 -45.71
C SER A 383 9.63 21.74 -44.85
N ALA A 384 8.77 22.74 -44.91
CA ALA A 384 7.52 22.84 -44.19
C ALA A 384 6.41 22.69 -45.22
N ASP A 385 5.44 21.79 -45.00
CA ASP A 385 4.11 21.91 -45.59
C ASP A 385 3.04 21.17 -44.75
N ALA A 386 1.95 21.93 -44.51
CA ALA A 386 0.57 21.52 -44.23
C ALA A 386 0.25 20.61 -43.01
N PHE A 387 0.03 21.23 -41.85
CA PHE A 387 -0.78 20.66 -40.76
C PHE A 387 -2.22 21.20 -40.83
N LYS A 388 -3.20 20.32 -41.06
CA LYS A 388 -4.60 20.49 -40.63
C LYS A 388 -4.74 19.81 -39.26
N LEU A 389 -5.21 20.54 -38.26
CA LEU A 389 -5.58 20.00 -36.94
C LEU A 389 -6.87 19.15 -37.04
N PRO A 390 -6.94 17.98 -36.38
CA PRO A 390 -8.15 17.50 -35.73
C PRO A 390 -8.07 17.73 -34.21
N ALA A 391 -9.22 17.59 -33.57
CA ALA A 391 -9.58 18.17 -32.29
C ALA A 391 -9.06 17.41 -31.06
N ARG A 392 -8.86 18.19 -29.98
CA ARG A 392 -8.94 17.88 -28.54
C ARG A 392 -8.68 16.43 -28.09
N VAL A 393 -7.53 16.22 -27.45
CA VAL A 393 -7.28 15.09 -26.52
C VAL A 393 -7.42 15.59 -25.07
N PRO A 394 -8.18 14.93 -24.17
CA PRO A 394 -8.25 15.28 -22.76
C PRO A 394 -7.09 14.64 -21.99
N ALA A 395 -6.09 15.43 -21.59
CA ALA A 395 -4.96 14.96 -20.78
C ALA A 395 -5.00 15.58 -19.38
N CYS A 396 -5.65 14.91 -18.43
CA CYS A 396 -5.44 15.17 -16.98
C CYS A 396 -5.82 13.98 -16.06
N ALA A 397 -5.75 12.73 -16.53
CA ALA A 397 -6.10 11.54 -15.74
C ALA A 397 -4.90 10.65 -15.32
N THR A 398 -3.70 10.86 -15.87
CA THR A 398 -2.67 9.81 -15.93
C THR A 398 -1.58 9.82 -14.82
N ALA A 399 -1.55 10.78 -13.90
CA ALA A 399 -0.44 10.88 -12.93
C ALA A 399 -0.69 10.26 -11.52
N LEU A 400 -1.84 9.61 -11.31
CA LEU A 400 -2.16 8.81 -10.09
C LEU A 400 -2.18 7.29 -10.34
N ASN A 401 -1.93 6.87 -11.59
CA ASN A 401 -1.82 5.49 -12.02
C ASN A 401 -0.43 5.31 -12.63
N MET A 402 0.60 5.06 -11.82
CA MET A 402 1.69 4.24 -12.35
C MET A 402 1.15 2.80 -12.31
N PRO A 403 1.00 2.12 -13.45
CA PRO A 403 0.47 0.77 -13.49
C PRO A 403 1.36 -0.14 -12.63
N ARG A 404 0.71 -1.06 -11.92
CA ARG A 404 1.35 -2.05 -11.05
C ARG A 404 0.91 -3.40 -11.58
N GLU A 405 1.58 -3.84 -12.64
CA GLU A 405 1.11 -4.98 -13.40
C GLU A 405 1.40 -6.29 -12.68
N ILE A 406 0.51 -7.26 -12.84
CA ILE A 406 0.65 -8.60 -12.29
C ILE A 406 0.54 -9.61 -13.41
N ILE A 407 1.57 -10.43 -13.58
CA ILE A 407 1.58 -11.51 -14.57
C ILE A 407 1.00 -12.76 -13.94
N THR A 408 -0.02 -13.32 -14.57
CA THR A 408 -0.70 -14.54 -14.12
C THR A 408 -0.14 -15.75 -14.86
N LEU A 409 0.46 -16.69 -14.13
CA LEU A 409 0.96 -17.95 -14.66
C LEU A 409 -0.05 -19.07 -14.36
N GLN A 410 -0.50 -19.79 -15.37
CA GLN A 410 -1.47 -20.88 -15.23
C GLN A 410 -0.81 -22.19 -15.60
N ALA A 411 -0.63 -23.09 -14.63
CA ALA A 411 0.13 -24.32 -14.82
C ALA A 411 -0.76 -25.58 -14.68
N GLY A 412 -0.82 -26.35 -15.76
CA GLY A 412 -1.53 -27.62 -15.84
C GLY A 412 -3.06 -27.51 -15.87
N GLN A 413 -3.72 -28.66 -16.01
CA GLN A 413 -5.18 -28.74 -16.19
C GLN A 413 -5.99 -27.92 -15.17
N CYS A 414 -5.67 -28.04 -13.88
CA CYS A 414 -6.41 -27.35 -12.83
C CYS A 414 -6.17 -25.83 -12.88
N GLY A 415 -4.91 -25.39 -12.99
CA GLY A 415 -4.54 -23.99 -13.07
C GLY A 415 -5.19 -23.28 -14.25
N ASN A 416 -5.14 -23.89 -15.43
CA ASN A 416 -5.77 -23.38 -16.65
C ASN A 416 -7.31 -23.33 -16.55
N SER A 417 -7.94 -24.34 -15.96
CA SER A 417 -9.41 -24.38 -15.80
C SER A 417 -9.94 -23.32 -14.83
N VAL A 418 -9.25 -23.11 -13.71
CA VAL A 418 -9.56 -22.04 -12.74
C VAL A 418 -9.26 -20.68 -13.36
N GLY A 419 -8.12 -20.55 -14.00
CA GLY A 419 -7.68 -19.34 -14.67
C GLY A 419 -8.65 -18.87 -15.75
N GLN A 420 -9.20 -19.78 -16.54
CA GLN A 420 -10.24 -19.47 -17.51
C GLN A 420 -11.48 -18.84 -16.84
N GLN A 421 -11.97 -19.44 -15.75
CA GLN A 421 -13.13 -18.90 -15.01
C GLN A 421 -12.83 -17.55 -14.35
N PHE A 422 -11.59 -17.36 -13.85
CA PHE A 422 -11.14 -16.10 -13.28
C PHE A 422 -11.13 -14.96 -14.31
N TRP A 423 -10.57 -15.18 -15.50
CA TRP A 423 -10.57 -14.16 -16.55
C TRP A 423 -11.96 -13.85 -17.09
N GLN A 424 -12.84 -14.85 -17.21
CA GLN A 424 -14.24 -14.61 -17.58
C GLN A 424 -14.96 -13.71 -16.57
N GLN A 425 -14.73 -13.95 -15.27
CA GLN A 425 -15.28 -13.13 -14.20
C GLN A 425 -14.74 -11.70 -14.26
N LEU A 426 -13.44 -11.52 -14.48
CA LEU A 426 -12.83 -10.20 -14.63
C LEU A 426 -13.38 -9.45 -15.84
N CYS A 427 -13.53 -10.10 -16.99
CA CYS A 427 -14.12 -9.47 -18.18
C CYS A 427 -15.53 -8.92 -17.87
N GLN A 428 -16.37 -9.71 -17.21
CA GLN A 428 -17.71 -9.26 -16.79
C GLN A 428 -17.66 -8.09 -15.80
N GLU A 429 -16.75 -8.14 -14.83
CA GLU A 429 -16.60 -7.07 -13.84
C GLU A 429 -16.03 -5.77 -14.40
N HIS A 430 -15.28 -5.83 -15.50
CA HIS A 430 -14.68 -4.66 -16.15
C HIS A 430 -15.45 -4.18 -17.40
N GLY A 431 -16.55 -4.85 -17.76
CA GLY A 431 -17.33 -4.52 -18.95
C GLY A 431 -16.58 -4.79 -20.25
N ILE A 432 -15.75 -5.84 -20.26
CA ILE A 432 -15.00 -6.30 -21.43
C ILE A 432 -15.76 -7.49 -22.04
N ASN A 433 -16.02 -7.41 -23.33
CA ASN A 433 -16.74 -8.45 -24.05
C ASN A 433 -15.86 -9.69 -24.32
N LYS A 434 -16.47 -10.72 -24.92
CA LYS A 434 -15.82 -12.02 -25.16
C LYS A 434 -14.66 -11.97 -26.17
N ASP A 435 -14.59 -10.91 -26.96
CA ASP A 435 -13.53 -10.66 -27.95
C ASP A 435 -12.42 -9.76 -27.40
N GLY A 436 -12.53 -9.31 -26.15
CA GLY A 436 -11.56 -8.45 -25.48
C GLY A 436 -11.80 -6.95 -25.72
N ASN A 437 -12.91 -6.57 -26.35
CA ASN A 437 -13.25 -5.16 -26.55
C ASN A 437 -14.06 -4.61 -25.38
N LEU A 438 -13.80 -3.36 -25.03
CA LEU A 438 -14.56 -2.64 -24.01
C LEU A 438 -15.97 -2.33 -24.53
N GLU A 439 -16.98 -2.62 -23.72
CA GLU A 439 -18.37 -2.27 -24.02
C GLU A 439 -18.60 -0.75 -23.85
N ASP A 440 -19.49 -0.17 -24.67
CA ASP A 440 -19.75 1.28 -24.69
C ASP A 440 -20.20 1.84 -23.32
N PHE A 441 -20.91 1.04 -22.53
CA PHE A 441 -21.36 1.44 -21.19
C PHE A 441 -20.24 1.41 -20.14
N ALA A 442 -19.06 0.88 -20.47
CA ALA A 442 -17.94 0.68 -19.55
C ALA A 442 -16.78 1.67 -19.74
N THR A 443 -16.91 2.63 -20.66
CA THR A 443 -15.89 3.65 -20.96
C THR A 443 -15.63 4.63 -19.81
N GLU A 444 -16.64 4.91 -18.97
CA GLU A 444 -16.54 5.80 -17.81
C GLU A 444 -16.33 5.06 -16.48
N GLY A 445 -15.97 3.78 -16.54
CA GLY A 445 -15.72 2.95 -15.37
C GLY A 445 -14.52 3.43 -14.55
N GLY A 446 -14.74 3.83 -13.30
CA GLY A 446 -13.70 4.21 -12.34
C GLY A 446 -12.83 3.04 -11.83
N ASP A 447 -12.70 1.98 -12.62
CA ASP A 447 -11.94 0.77 -12.36
C ASP A 447 -10.57 0.79 -13.06
N ARG A 448 -9.57 0.18 -12.42
CA ARG A 448 -8.19 0.02 -12.92
C ARG A 448 -8.06 -1.31 -13.65
N LYS A 449 -8.04 -1.27 -14.98
CA LYS A 449 -7.92 -2.43 -15.87
C LYS A 449 -6.46 -2.83 -16.12
N ASP A 450 -5.56 -1.85 -16.05
CA ASP A 450 -4.11 -1.91 -16.34
C ASP A 450 -3.33 -2.90 -15.46
N VAL A 451 -3.82 -3.19 -14.25
CA VAL A 451 -3.19 -4.16 -13.32
C VAL A 451 -3.13 -5.57 -13.92
N PHE A 452 -4.20 -6.02 -14.56
CA PHE A 452 -4.36 -7.39 -15.08
C PHE A 452 -4.43 -7.47 -16.60
N PHE A 453 -4.80 -6.38 -17.26
CA PHE A 453 -4.94 -6.32 -18.72
C PHE A 453 -3.90 -5.39 -19.33
N TYR A 454 -3.27 -5.87 -20.40
CA TYR A 454 -2.55 -5.06 -21.37
C TYR A 454 -3.54 -4.43 -22.34
N GLN A 455 -3.39 -3.14 -22.63
CA GLN A 455 -4.19 -2.44 -23.61
C GLN A 455 -3.46 -2.42 -24.96
N SER A 456 -3.98 -3.17 -25.93
CA SER A 456 -3.36 -3.27 -27.28
C SER A 456 -3.76 -2.11 -28.19
N ASP A 457 -5.02 -1.69 -28.13
CA ASP A 457 -5.62 -0.59 -28.89
C ASP A 457 -6.54 0.21 -27.95
N ASP A 458 -7.13 1.32 -28.42
CA ASP A 458 -8.03 2.18 -27.63
C ASP A 458 -9.19 1.41 -26.97
N THR A 459 -9.63 0.30 -27.54
CA THR A 459 -10.76 -0.49 -27.03
C THR A 459 -10.42 -1.92 -26.62
N ARG A 460 -9.23 -2.44 -26.98
CA ARG A 460 -8.92 -3.87 -26.85
C ARG A 460 -7.98 -4.18 -25.69
N TYR A 461 -8.48 -4.98 -24.76
CA TYR A 461 -7.81 -5.43 -23.55
C TYR A 461 -7.46 -6.92 -23.63
N ILE A 462 -6.19 -7.24 -23.35
CA ILE A 462 -5.61 -8.58 -23.40
C ILE A 462 -5.13 -8.95 -21.99
N PRO A 463 -5.53 -10.10 -21.42
CA PRO A 463 -5.02 -10.57 -20.14
C PRO A 463 -3.49 -10.72 -20.12
N ARG A 464 -2.83 -10.24 -19.07
CA ARG A 464 -1.43 -10.55 -18.75
C ARG A 464 -1.32 -11.96 -18.16
N ALA A 465 -1.65 -12.95 -18.98
CA ALA A 465 -1.76 -14.35 -18.60
C ALA A 465 -0.88 -15.22 -19.51
N ILE A 466 -0.08 -16.08 -18.90
CA ILE A 466 0.69 -17.12 -19.56
C ILE A 466 0.09 -18.48 -19.18
N LEU A 467 -0.30 -19.26 -20.19
CA LEU A 467 -0.97 -20.53 -20.04
C LEU A 467 0.00 -21.65 -20.42
N LEU A 468 0.32 -22.49 -19.45
CA LEU A 468 1.33 -23.53 -19.55
C LEU A 468 0.66 -24.88 -19.31
N ASP A 469 0.74 -25.78 -20.29
CA ASP A 469 0.37 -27.17 -20.09
C ASP A 469 1.25 -28.11 -20.92
N LEU A 470 1.56 -29.26 -20.34
CA LEU A 470 2.26 -30.33 -21.06
C LEU A 470 1.28 -31.17 -21.89
N GLU A 471 -0.02 -31.06 -21.59
CA GLU A 471 -1.09 -31.71 -22.35
C GLU A 471 -1.95 -30.69 -23.11
N PRO A 472 -2.27 -30.95 -24.39
CA PRO A 472 -2.98 -29.98 -25.23
C PRO A 472 -4.48 -29.86 -24.90
N ARG A 473 -5.07 -30.81 -24.16
CA ARG A 473 -6.53 -30.96 -24.02
C ARG A 473 -7.22 -29.69 -23.50
N VAL A 474 -6.70 -29.11 -22.42
CA VAL A 474 -7.33 -27.96 -21.76
C VAL A 474 -7.08 -26.68 -22.54
N LEU A 475 -5.84 -26.48 -23.03
CA LEU A 475 -5.49 -25.32 -23.83
C LEU A 475 -6.26 -25.27 -25.16
N ASN A 476 -6.44 -26.42 -25.83
CA ASN A 476 -7.30 -26.52 -27.02
C ASN A 476 -8.77 -26.21 -26.70
N SER A 477 -9.25 -26.59 -25.51
CA SER A 477 -10.60 -26.23 -25.05
C SER A 477 -10.74 -24.72 -24.82
N ILE A 478 -9.69 -24.04 -24.36
CA ILE A 478 -9.68 -22.58 -24.18
C ILE A 478 -9.64 -21.89 -25.55
N GLN A 479 -8.81 -22.37 -26.48
CA GLN A 479 -8.70 -21.85 -27.84
C GLN A 479 -9.97 -22.06 -28.69
N SER A 480 -10.82 -23.02 -28.33
CA SER A 480 -12.14 -23.23 -28.94
C SER A 480 -13.29 -22.60 -28.15
N SER A 481 -13.00 -21.98 -27.00
CA SER A 481 -14.01 -21.35 -26.16
C SER A 481 -14.51 -20.02 -26.72
N ALA A 482 -15.63 -19.53 -26.18
CA ALA A 482 -16.17 -18.22 -26.54
C ALA A 482 -15.21 -17.05 -26.22
N TYR A 483 -14.27 -17.23 -25.29
CA TYR A 483 -13.29 -16.23 -24.87
C TYR A 483 -11.92 -16.43 -25.53
N LYS A 484 -11.83 -17.23 -26.61
CA LYS A 484 -10.54 -17.52 -27.26
C LYS A 484 -9.77 -16.28 -27.72
N ASN A 485 -10.48 -15.21 -28.09
CA ASN A 485 -9.92 -14.02 -28.73
C ASN A 485 -9.32 -13.01 -27.72
N ILE A 486 -9.55 -13.22 -26.41
CA ILE A 486 -9.03 -12.31 -25.37
C ILE A 486 -7.54 -12.54 -25.10
N TYR A 487 -7.08 -13.79 -25.19
CA TYR A 487 -5.71 -14.15 -24.82
C TYR A 487 -4.73 -13.84 -25.95
N ASN A 488 -3.50 -13.46 -25.59
CA ASN A 488 -2.41 -13.40 -26.55
C ASN A 488 -2.04 -14.83 -27.01
N PRO A 489 -2.12 -15.15 -28.32
CA PRO A 489 -1.74 -16.47 -28.83
C PRO A 489 -0.30 -16.86 -28.49
N GLU A 490 0.60 -15.87 -28.38
CA GLU A 490 2.00 -16.09 -28.06
C GLU A 490 2.24 -16.40 -26.57
N ASN A 491 1.20 -16.37 -25.74
CA ASN A 491 1.26 -16.71 -24.31
C ASN A 491 0.74 -18.12 -24.01
N PHE A 492 0.52 -18.93 -25.04
CA PHE A 492 0.19 -20.36 -24.90
C PHE A 492 1.44 -21.20 -25.10
N TYR A 493 1.80 -21.95 -24.06
CA TYR A 493 2.80 -23.00 -24.17
C TYR A 493 2.13 -24.38 -24.12
N ILE A 494 2.28 -25.13 -25.21
CA ILE A 494 1.86 -26.53 -25.33
C ILE A 494 3.10 -27.33 -25.72
N HIS A 495 3.42 -28.38 -24.94
CA HIS A 495 4.56 -29.23 -25.26
C HIS A 495 4.39 -29.91 -26.63
N LYS A 496 5.43 -29.86 -27.49
CA LYS A 496 5.39 -30.31 -28.90
C LYS A 496 5.02 -31.78 -29.05
N GLU A 497 5.45 -32.63 -28.11
CA GLU A 497 5.16 -34.07 -28.14
C GLU A 497 3.82 -34.43 -27.47
N GLY A 498 3.18 -33.47 -26.78
CA GLY A 498 1.93 -33.69 -26.03
C GLY A 498 2.03 -34.77 -24.93
N THR A 499 3.25 -35.18 -24.58
CA THR A 499 3.56 -36.12 -23.51
C THR A 499 3.31 -35.43 -22.16
N GLY A 500 2.14 -35.70 -21.58
CA GLY A 500 1.81 -35.18 -20.26
C GLY A 500 2.73 -35.71 -19.16
N ALA A 501 2.75 -35.02 -18.02
CA ALA A 501 3.52 -35.45 -16.84
C ALA A 501 2.97 -36.72 -16.15
N GLY A 502 1.84 -37.28 -16.62
CA GLY A 502 1.33 -38.58 -16.15
C GLY A 502 1.06 -38.65 -14.63
N ASN A 503 0.63 -37.55 -14.01
CA ASN A 503 0.48 -37.41 -12.55
C ASN A 503 1.77 -37.65 -11.75
N ASN A 504 2.95 -37.52 -12.35
CA ASN A 504 4.24 -37.65 -11.68
C ASN A 504 4.92 -36.27 -11.60
N TRP A 505 5.20 -35.80 -10.36
CA TRP A 505 5.92 -34.55 -10.12
C TRP A 505 7.31 -34.53 -10.77
N GLY A 506 8.07 -35.63 -10.69
CA GLY A 506 9.43 -35.70 -11.22
C GLY A 506 9.48 -35.55 -12.74
N ALA A 507 8.48 -36.12 -13.43
CA ALA A 507 8.34 -35.98 -14.87
C ALA A 507 7.99 -34.54 -15.24
N GLY A 508 7.05 -33.92 -14.52
CA GLY A 508 6.70 -32.51 -14.73
C GLY A 508 7.85 -31.55 -14.48
N TYR A 509 8.66 -31.81 -13.45
CA TYR A 509 9.85 -31.02 -13.11
C TYR A 509 10.95 -31.19 -14.17
N SER A 510 11.27 -32.43 -14.56
CA SER A 510 12.28 -32.72 -15.58
C SER A 510 11.89 -32.14 -16.94
N MET A 511 10.60 -32.15 -17.28
CA MET A 511 10.10 -31.51 -18.49
C MET A 511 10.25 -29.99 -18.41
N GLY A 512 10.03 -29.39 -17.23
CA GLY A 512 10.28 -27.97 -16.97
C GLY A 512 11.69 -27.52 -17.33
N GLU A 513 12.70 -28.32 -16.99
CA GLU A 513 14.10 -28.05 -17.35
C GLU A 513 14.32 -28.03 -18.87
N GLN A 514 13.70 -28.95 -19.61
CA GLN A 514 13.83 -29.05 -21.07
C GLN A 514 13.21 -27.84 -21.79
N VAL A 515 12.14 -27.30 -21.21
CA VAL A 515 11.33 -26.23 -21.82
C VAL A 515 11.61 -24.86 -21.20
N GLN A 516 12.63 -24.78 -20.34
CA GLN A 516 12.93 -23.61 -19.53
C GLN A 516 13.13 -22.36 -20.38
N GLU A 517 13.91 -22.46 -21.47
CA GLU A 517 14.21 -21.32 -22.34
C GLU A 517 12.93 -20.73 -22.95
N GLU A 518 12.08 -21.57 -23.56
CA GLU A 518 10.83 -21.12 -24.18
C GLU A 518 9.89 -20.47 -23.15
N ILE A 519 9.75 -21.04 -21.95
CA ILE A 519 8.86 -20.51 -20.91
C ILE A 519 9.42 -19.20 -20.30
N LEU A 520 10.72 -19.13 -20.00
CA LEU A 520 11.32 -17.94 -19.43
C LEU A 520 11.34 -16.79 -20.43
N ASP A 521 11.54 -17.04 -21.72
CA ASP A 521 11.46 -16.01 -22.76
C ASP A 521 10.05 -15.41 -22.84
N MET A 522 9.00 -16.23 -22.71
CA MET A 522 7.61 -15.74 -22.63
C MET A 522 7.38 -14.86 -21.39
N ILE A 523 7.93 -15.26 -20.24
CA ILE A 523 7.81 -14.51 -18.97
C ILE A 523 8.59 -13.20 -19.05
N ASP A 524 9.84 -13.23 -19.53
CA ASP A 524 10.69 -12.06 -19.68
C ASP A 524 10.05 -11.05 -20.64
N ARG A 525 9.47 -11.51 -21.76
CA ARG A 525 8.74 -10.63 -22.68
C ARG A 525 7.55 -9.92 -22.03
N GLU A 526 6.73 -10.64 -21.27
CA GLU A 526 5.59 -10.04 -20.56
C GLU A 526 6.04 -9.10 -19.42
N ALA A 527 7.16 -9.43 -18.77
CA ALA A 527 7.78 -8.60 -17.74
C ALA A 527 8.35 -7.30 -18.33
N ASP A 528 9.05 -7.38 -19.46
CA ASP A 528 9.58 -6.23 -20.20
C ASP A 528 8.46 -5.37 -20.81
N GLY A 529 7.32 -5.98 -21.14
CA GLY A 529 6.08 -5.31 -21.56
C GLY A 529 5.26 -4.68 -20.42
N SER A 530 5.80 -4.65 -19.19
CA SER A 530 5.17 -4.05 -18.02
C SER A 530 5.98 -2.84 -17.55
N ASP A 531 5.35 -1.69 -17.33
CA ASP A 531 6.05 -0.47 -16.92
C ASP A 531 6.61 -0.60 -15.50
N SER A 532 5.87 -1.26 -14.60
CA SER A 532 6.28 -1.49 -13.22
C SER A 532 5.66 -2.78 -12.67
N LEU A 533 6.15 -3.92 -13.17
CA LEU A 533 5.80 -5.26 -12.70
C LEU A 533 5.85 -5.35 -11.17
N GLU A 534 4.73 -5.67 -10.54
CA GLU A 534 4.62 -5.84 -9.09
C GLU A 534 4.98 -7.27 -8.65
N GLY A 535 4.52 -8.27 -9.40
CA GLY A 535 4.75 -9.66 -9.06
C GLY A 535 4.08 -10.66 -9.99
N PHE A 536 4.18 -11.93 -9.60
CA PHE A 536 3.61 -13.07 -10.30
C PHE A 536 2.48 -13.70 -9.47
N MET A 537 1.41 -14.08 -10.16
CA MET A 537 0.32 -14.88 -9.62
C MET A 537 0.34 -16.27 -10.25
N LEU A 538 0.75 -17.30 -9.52
CA LEU A 538 0.76 -18.69 -10.00
C LEU A 538 -0.53 -19.42 -9.63
N LEU A 539 -1.28 -19.90 -10.61
CA LEU A 539 -2.43 -20.78 -10.45
C LEU A 539 -2.02 -22.20 -10.80
N HIS A 540 -2.10 -23.11 -9.83
CA HIS A 540 -1.69 -24.50 -10.03
C HIS A 540 -2.36 -25.44 -9.03
N SER A 541 -2.26 -26.74 -9.28
CA SER A 541 -2.61 -27.77 -8.31
C SER A 541 -1.35 -28.43 -7.78
N ILE A 542 -1.30 -28.67 -6.47
CA ILE A 542 -0.16 -29.33 -5.81
C ILE A 542 -0.15 -30.86 -6.01
N ALA A 543 -1.24 -31.43 -6.52
CA ALA A 543 -1.46 -32.88 -6.58
C ALA A 543 -1.26 -33.51 -7.97
N GLY A 544 -1.38 -32.70 -9.03
CA GLY A 544 -1.26 -33.17 -10.42
C GLY A 544 0.19 -33.52 -10.79
N GLY A 545 0.47 -33.77 -12.07
CA GLY A 545 1.85 -33.90 -12.57
C GLY A 545 2.42 -32.56 -13.01
N THR A 546 1.75 -31.89 -13.96
CA THR A 546 2.19 -30.60 -14.51
C THR A 546 2.13 -29.48 -13.47
N GLY A 547 0.96 -29.26 -12.85
CA GLY A 547 0.80 -28.17 -11.88
C GLY A 547 1.69 -28.30 -10.64
N SER A 548 2.09 -29.53 -10.29
CA SER A 548 2.97 -29.79 -9.15
C SER A 548 4.44 -29.68 -9.57
N GLY A 549 4.88 -30.49 -10.55
CA GLY A 549 6.27 -30.56 -11.00
C GLY A 549 6.75 -29.31 -11.74
N LEU A 550 6.05 -28.95 -12.84
CA LEU A 550 6.36 -27.73 -13.58
C LEU A 550 6.10 -26.49 -12.72
N GLY A 551 5.06 -26.52 -11.88
CA GLY A 551 4.79 -25.43 -10.93
C GLY A 551 5.93 -25.24 -9.92
N SER A 552 6.47 -26.31 -9.35
CA SER A 552 7.65 -26.27 -8.46
C SER A 552 8.87 -25.72 -9.17
N PHE A 553 9.14 -26.18 -10.39
CA PHE A 553 10.24 -25.68 -11.22
C PHE A 553 10.12 -24.17 -11.47
N LEU A 554 8.93 -23.70 -11.84
CA LEU A 554 8.66 -22.27 -12.05
C LEU A 554 8.89 -21.45 -10.79
N LEU A 555 8.46 -21.92 -9.62
CA LEU A 555 8.67 -21.21 -8.35
C LEU A 555 10.15 -20.98 -8.04
N GLU A 556 10.99 -21.99 -8.25
CA GLU A 556 12.44 -21.84 -8.08
C GLU A 556 13.02 -20.83 -9.08
N ARG A 557 12.71 -20.99 -10.37
CA ARG A 557 13.28 -20.13 -11.42
C ARG A 557 12.83 -18.69 -11.31
N LEU A 558 11.58 -18.44 -10.94
CA LEU A 558 11.06 -17.09 -10.73
C LEU A 558 11.74 -16.42 -9.53
N ASN A 559 11.94 -17.14 -8.43
CA ASN A 559 12.62 -16.62 -7.26
C ASN A 559 14.08 -16.23 -7.57
N ASP A 560 14.77 -17.02 -8.39
CA ASP A 560 16.16 -16.74 -8.80
C ASP A 560 16.27 -15.61 -9.84
N ARG A 561 15.37 -15.60 -10.83
CA ARG A 561 15.36 -14.61 -11.93
C ARG A 561 14.83 -13.25 -11.48
N PHE A 562 13.80 -13.24 -10.62
CA PHE A 562 13.08 -12.04 -10.18
C PHE A 562 13.03 -11.89 -8.64
N PRO A 563 14.18 -11.83 -7.95
CA PRO A 563 14.24 -11.88 -6.47
C PRO A 563 13.60 -10.67 -5.75
N LYS A 564 13.26 -9.61 -6.50
CA LYS A 564 12.62 -8.39 -5.96
C LYS A 564 11.11 -8.35 -6.21
N LYS A 565 10.55 -9.34 -6.88
CA LYS A 565 9.14 -9.40 -7.27
C LYS A 565 8.39 -10.35 -6.37
N LEU A 566 7.16 -10.02 -6.03
CA LEU A 566 6.34 -10.89 -5.18
C LEU A 566 5.86 -12.11 -5.95
N ILE A 567 5.87 -13.27 -5.31
CA ILE A 567 5.32 -14.52 -5.83
C ILE A 567 4.12 -14.90 -4.94
N GLN A 568 2.91 -14.64 -5.44
CA GLN A 568 1.68 -15.11 -4.82
C GLN A 568 1.14 -16.33 -5.56
N THR A 569 0.74 -17.36 -4.83
CA THR A 569 0.18 -18.58 -5.41
C THR A 569 -1.28 -18.76 -5.00
N TYR A 570 -2.09 -19.25 -5.94
CA TYR A 570 -3.42 -19.80 -5.68
C TYR A 570 -3.34 -21.30 -5.90
N SER A 571 -2.99 -22.00 -4.82
CA SER A 571 -2.68 -23.43 -4.85
C SER A 571 -3.92 -24.23 -4.51
N VAL A 572 -4.35 -25.08 -5.45
CA VAL A 572 -5.48 -25.99 -5.25
C VAL A 572 -4.99 -27.26 -4.57
N PHE A 573 -5.39 -27.42 -3.32
CA PHE A 573 -5.16 -28.59 -2.49
C PHE A 573 -6.18 -29.66 -2.83
N PRO A 574 -5.73 -30.92 -2.97
CA PRO A 574 -6.61 -32.00 -3.33
C PRO A 574 -7.49 -32.42 -2.16
N ASN A 575 -8.59 -33.10 -2.46
CA ASN A 575 -9.40 -33.71 -1.43
C ASN A 575 -8.62 -34.86 -0.77
N THR A 576 -8.30 -34.71 0.51
CA THR A 576 -7.58 -35.74 1.29
C THR A 576 -8.41 -37.01 1.53
N GLN A 577 -9.74 -36.98 1.39
CA GLN A 577 -10.61 -38.13 1.69
C GLN A 577 -10.97 -38.94 0.44
N GLU A 578 -11.12 -38.28 -0.71
CA GLU A 578 -11.57 -38.88 -1.97
C GLU A 578 -10.69 -38.34 -3.12
N GLY A 579 -9.54 -38.98 -3.37
CA GLY A 579 -8.63 -38.62 -4.45
C GLY A 579 -8.45 -39.79 -5.42
N ASP A 580 -8.67 -39.54 -6.71
CA ASP A 580 -8.53 -40.56 -7.77
C ASP A 580 -7.05 -40.94 -8.04
N VAL A 581 -6.12 -40.05 -7.68
CA VAL A 581 -4.69 -40.21 -7.96
C VAL A 581 -3.96 -40.77 -6.72
N VAL A 582 -3.48 -42.01 -6.82
CA VAL A 582 -2.82 -42.71 -5.69
C VAL A 582 -1.49 -42.08 -5.27
N VAL A 583 -0.76 -41.44 -6.19
CA VAL A 583 0.55 -40.82 -5.94
C VAL A 583 0.46 -39.36 -5.48
N GLN A 584 -0.75 -38.81 -5.37
CA GLN A 584 -0.99 -37.43 -4.94
C GLN A 584 -0.22 -37.01 -3.67
N PRO A 585 -0.09 -37.83 -2.61
CA PRO A 585 0.67 -37.44 -1.42
C PRO A 585 2.15 -37.17 -1.71
N TYR A 586 2.76 -37.88 -2.67
CA TYR A 586 4.14 -37.63 -3.10
C TYR A 586 4.27 -36.27 -3.80
N ASN A 587 3.43 -36.02 -4.81
CA ASN A 587 3.43 -34.76 -5.55
C ASN A 587 3.18 -33.56 -4.63
N SER A 588 2.24 -33.72 -3.69
CA SER A 588 1.87 -32.66 -2.78
C SER A 588 3.01 -32.32 -1.82
N MET A 589 3.72 -33.31 -1.28
CA MET A 589 4.85 -33.06 -0.38
C MET A 589 6.01 -32.32 -1.07
N LEU A 590 6.35 -32.73 -2.30
CA LEU A 590 7.40 -32.09 -3.10
C LEU A 590 7.01 -30.64 -3.46
N SER A 591 5.75 -30.43 -3.84
CA SER A 591 5.22 -29.07 -4.10
C SER A 591 5.23 -28.20 -2.86
N MET A 592 4.83 -28.75 -1.71
CA MET A 592 4.77 -28.02 -0.45
C MET A 592 6.13 -27.47 -0.04
N ARG A 593 7.23 -28.21 -0.24
CA ARG A 593 8.57 -27.69 0.02
C ARG A 593 8.84 -26.38 -0.74
N ARG A 594 8.52 -26.34 -2.04
CA ARG A 594 8.75 -25.15 -2.88
C ARG A 594 7.79 -24.01 -2.57
N LEU A 595 6.54 -24.32 -2.22
CA LEU A 595 5.63 -23.30 -1.71
C LEU A 595 6.18 -22.65 -0.44
N THR A 596 6.73 -23.44 0.49
CA THR A 596 7.31 -22.92 1.74
C THR A 596 8.59 -22.09 1.52
N GLN A 597 9.43 -22.44 0.55
CA GLN A 597 10.75 -21.82 0.37
C GLN A 597 10.77 -20.67 -0.66
N ASN A 598 9.92 -20.74 -1.69
CA ASN A 598 10.03 -19.89 -2.87
C ASN A 598 8.81 -18.99 -3.11
N ALA A 599 7.72 -19.11 -2.33
CA ALA A 599 6.56 -18.22 -2.45
C ALA A 599 6.49 -17.23 -1.28
N ASP A 600 6.07 -16.00 -1.55
CA ASP A 600 5.85 -14.98 -0.51
C ASP A 600 4.47 -15.12 0.14
N SER A 601 3.49 -15.64 -0.60
CA SER A 601 2.12 -15.80 -0.13
C SER A 601 1.42 -16.96 -0.83
N VAL A 602 0.82 -17.86 -0.06
CA VAL A 602 0.09 -19.02 -0.59
C VAL A 602 -1.37 -18.94 -0.18
N VAL A 603 -2.27 -18.69 -1.12
CA VAL A 603 -3.71 -18.73 -0.90
C VAL A 603 -4.18 -20.18 -1.07
N VAL A 604 -4.55 -20.81 0.04
CA VAL A 604 -4.94 -22.23 0.07
C VAL A 604 -6.39 -22.40 -0.36
N LEU A 605 -6.60 -23.23 -1.39
CA LEU A 605 -7.91 -23.60 -1.92
C LEU A 605 -8.12 -25.11 -1.78
N ASP A 606 -8.88 -25.55 -0.78
CA ASP A 606 -9.07 -26.98 -0.50
C ASP A 606 -10.31 -27.54 -1.25
N ASN A 607 -10.08 -28.44 -2.21
CA ASN A 607 -11.16 -29.07 -2.95
C ASN A 607 -12.16 -29.82 -2.05
N GLY A 608 -11.72 -30.38 -0.91
CA GLY A 608 -12.64 -31.02 0.03
C GLY A 608 -13.63 -30.02 0.65
N ALA A 609 -13.14 -28.85 1.06
CA ALA A 609 -13.99 -27.79 1.60
C ALA A 609 -14.85 -27.13 0.51
N LEU A 610 -14.30 -26.89 -0.67
CA LEU A 610 -15.00 -26.32 -1.81
C LEU A 610 -16.17 -27.21 -2.25
N SER A 611 -15.93 -28.52 -2.38
CA SER A 611 -16.99 -29.48 -2.72
C SER A 611 -18.07 -29.52 -1.64
N LYS A 612 -17.70 -29.48 -0.36
CA LYS A 612 -18.69 -29.41 0.73
C LYS A 612 -19.53 -28.13 0.66
N ILE A 613 -18.91 -26.97 0.45
CA ILE A 613 -19.62 -25.69 0.32
C ILE A 613 -20.53 -25.71 -0.91
N ALA A 614 -20.06 -26.21 -2.05
CA ALA A 614 -20.87 -26.31 -3.26
C ALA A 614 -22.06 -27.25 -3.07
N ALA A 615 -21.86 -28.41 -2.44
CA ALA A 615 -22.93 -29.35 -2.13
C ALA A 615 -23.99 -28.74 -1.18
N ASP A 616 -23.54 -28.16 -0.05
CA ASP A 616 -24.42 -27.57 0.96
C ASP A 616 -25.21 -26.36 0.43
N ARG A 617 -24.63 -25.58 -0.49
CA ARG A 617 -25.21 -24.31 -0.98
C ARG A 617 -25.99 -24.43 -2.27
N LEU A 618 -25.56 -25.29 -3.19
CA LEU A 618 -26.25 -25.54 -4.46
C LEU A 618 -27.28 -26.67 -4.34
N HIS A 619 -27.37 -27.33 -3.18
CA HIS A 619 -28.24 -28.48 -2.94
C HIS A 619 -27.99 -29.62 -3.95
N VAL A 620 -26.72 -29.84 -4.28
CA VAL A 620 -26.26 -30.93 -5.17
C VAL A 620 -25.51 -31.97 -4.35
N GLN A 621 -25.66 -33.26 -4.68
CA GLN A 621 -24.95 -34.32 -3.94
C GLN A 621 -23.46 -34.39 -4.31
N ALA A 622 -23.12 -34.19 -5.58
CA ALA A 622 -21.75 -34.22 -6.08
C ALA A 622 -21.52 -33.00 -6.99
N PRO A 623 -20.84 -31.95 -6.51
CA PRO A 623 -20.55 -30.77 -7.33
C PRO A 623 -19.49 -31.09 -8.38
N SER A 624 -19.68 -30.54 -9.58
CA SER A 624 -18.70 -30.64 -10.67
C SER A 624 -17.52 -29.71 -10.44
N PHE A 625 -16.37 -30.01 -11.06
CA PHE A 625 -15.21 -29.11 -11.04
C PHE A 625 -15.51 -27.71 -11.59
N GLN A 626 -16.47 -27.59 -12.52
CA GLN A 626 -16.88 -26.28 -13.02
C GLN A 626 -17.54 -25.45 -11.91
N GLN A 627 -18.37 -26.06 -11.07
CA GLN A 627 -19.02 -25.39 -9.94
C GLN A 627 -18.03 -25.01 -8.84
N THR A 628 -17.05 -25.88 -8.53
CA THR A 628 -16.00 -25.53 -7.57
C THR A 628 -15.09 -24.42 -8.11
N ASN A 629 -14.76 -24.46 -9.40
CA ASN A 629 -13.94 -23.42 -10.05
C ASN A 629 -14.65 -22.05 -10.07
N GLN A 630 -15.99 -22.00 -10.16
CA GLN A 630 -16.75 -20.75 -9.99
C GLN A 630 -16.62 -20.15 -8.59
N LEU A 631 -16.60 -21.00 -7.54
CA LEU A 631 -16.34 -20.53 -6.18
C LEU A 631 -14.92 -19.98 -6.05
N VAL A 632 -13.94 -20.69 -6.63
CA VAL A 632 -12.55 -20.25 -6.63
C VAL A 632 -12.39 -18.93 -7.39
N SER A 633 -12.96 -18.80 -8.59
CA SER A 633 -12.87 -17.56 -9.38
C SER A 633 -13.49 -16.37 -8.65
N THR A 634 -14.61 -16.59 -7.94
CA THR A 634 -15.25 -15.55 -7.11
C THR A 634 -14.32 -15.08 -5.99
N VAL A 635 -13.62 -16.01 -5.33
CA VAL A 635 -12.65 -15.69 -4.27
C VAL A 635 -11.44 -14.96 -4.82
N MET A 636 -10.89 -15.42 -5.95
CA MET A 636 -9.76 -14.77 -6.63
C MET A 636 -10.12 -13.36 -7.11
N SER A 637 -11.33 -13.18 -7.64
CA SER A 637 -11.83 -11.85 -8.00
C SER A 637 -11.96 -10.97 -6.74
N ALA A 638 -12.52 -11.51 -5.66
CA ALA A 638 -12.71 -10.77 -4.41
C ALA A 638 -11.39 -10.40 -3.73
N SER A 639 -10.37 -11.26 -3.75
CA SER A 639 -9.05 -10.98 -3.16
C SER A 639 -8.30 -9.90 -3.92
N THR A 640 -8.49 -9.83 -5.24
CA THR A 640 -7.85 -8.84 -6.12
C THR A 640 -8.68 -7.57 -6.30
N THR A 641 -9.84 -7.45 -5.64
CA THR A 641 -10.74 -6.30 -5.81
C THR A 641 -10.07 -4.98 -5.41
N THR A 642 -9.28 -4.95 -4.34
CA THR A 642 -8.60 -3.71 -3.89
C THR A 642 -7.52 -3.24 -4.86
N LEU A 643 -6.98 -4.14 -5.68
CA LEU A 643 -6.03 -3.81 -6.74
C LEU A 643 -6.77 -3.17 -7.94
N ARG A 644 -7.90 -3.76 -8.33
CA ARG A 644 -8.69 -3.38 -9.51
C ARG A 644 -9.61 -2.19 -9.29
N TYR A 645 -10.11 -2.02 -8.07
CA TYR A 645 -10.98 -0.91 -7.68
C TYR A 645 -10.25 -0.08 -6.62
N PRO A 646 -9.73 1.10 -6.97
CA PRO A 646 -8.91 1.89 -6.06
C PRO A 646 -9.72 2.25 -4.80
N GLY A 647 -9.18 1.85 -3.65
CA GLY A 647 -9.73 2.11 -2.33
C GLY A 647 -8.82 3.01 -1.49
N TYR A 648 -9.15 3.18 -0.20
CA TYR A 648 -8.33 3.98 0.72
C TYR A 648 -7.12 3.21 1.27
N MET A 649 -7.20 1.87 1.35
CA MET A 649 -6.18 0.98 1.94
C MET A 649 -5.95 -0.25 1.04
N HIS A 650 -4.72 -0.80 1.07
CA HIS A 650 -4.31 -2.02 0.34
C HIS A 650 -4.51 -1.96 -1.18
N ASN A 651 -4.03 -0.88 -1.80
CA ASN A 651 -4.13 -0.65 -3.24
C ASN A 651 -3.05 -1.38 -4.07
N ASP A 652 -2.15 -2.09 -3.40
CA ASP A 652 -1.03 -2.84 -3.97
C ASP A 652 -0.91 -4.22 -3.29
N LEU A 653 -0.32 -5.19 -4.00
CA LEU A 653 -0.14 -6.55 -3.51
C LEU A 653 0.82 -6.59 -2.31
N VAL A 654 1.86 -5.75 -2.34
CA VAL A 654 2.82 -5.60 -1.23
C VAL A 654 2.10 -5.24 0.07
N GLY A 655 1.20 -4.26 0.04
CA GLY A 655 0.45 -3.83 1.22
C GLY A 655 -0.54 -4.89 1.73
N ILE A 656 -1.08 -5.74 0.86
CA ILE A 656 -1.91 -6.89 1.26
C ILE A 656 -1.05 -7.93 1.98
N VAL A 657 0.04 -8.37 1.35
CA VAL A 657 0.93 -9.42 1.88
C VAL A 657 1.54 -9.01 3.22
N ALA A 658 2.11 -7.80 3.32
CA ALA A 658 2.71 -7.29 4.55
C ALA A 658 1.73 -7.19 5.72
N SER A 659 0.43 -6.99 5.45
CA SER A 659 -0.59 -6.94 6.48
C SER A 659 -1.02 -8.30 7.04
N LEU A 660 -0.89 -9.34 6.19
CA LEU A 660 -1.38 -10.68 6.48
C LEU A 660 -0.28 -11.61 7.01
N ILE A 661 0.98 -11.37 6.66
CA ILE A 661 2.08 -12.30 6.91
C ILE A 661 3.10 -11.61 7.84
N PRO A 662 2.95 -11.75 9.17
CA PRO A 662 3.88 -11.15 10.13
C PRO A 662 5.20 -11.92 10.22
N THR A 663 5.19 -13.23 9.90
CA THR A 663 6.40 -14.07 9.83
C THR A 663 6.52 -14.71 8.45
N PRO A 664 7.67 -14.59 7.77
CA PRO A 664 7.81 -15.00 6.37
C PRO A 664 7.49 -16.48 6.09
N ARG A 665 7.81 -17.40 7.00
CA ARG A 665 7.54 -18.84 6.80
C ARG A 665 6.05 -19.19 6.99
N CYS A 666 5.33 -18.48 7.86
CA CYS A 666 3.89 -18.68 8.09
C CYS A 666 3.04 -17.88 7.09
N HIS A 667 3.18 -18.15 5.78
CA HIS A 667 2.55 -17.38 4.72
C HIS A 667 1.33 -18.06 4.05
N PHE A 668 0.78 -19.11 4.67
CA PHE A 668 -0.36 -19.85 4.11
C PHE A 668 -1.69 -19.24 4.59
N LEU A 669 -2.44 -18.69 3.66
CA LEU A 669 -3.67 -17.93 3.92
C LEU A 669 -4.90 -18.80 3.71
N MET A 670 -5.78 -18.80 4.71
CA MET A 670 -7.11 -19.40 4.63
C MET A 670 -8.12 -18.38 4.08
N THR A 671 -8.99 -18.85 3.21
CA THR A 671 -10.07 -18.05 2.62
C THR A 671 -11.43 -18.40 3.23
N SER A 672 -12.30 -17.40 3.35
CA SER A 672 -13.71 -17.57 3.71
C SER A 672 -14.53 -16.51 3.00
N TYR A 673 -15.67 -16.88 2.43
CA TYR A 673 -16.49 -15.96 1.64
C TYR A 673 -17.96 -16.02 2.03
N THR A 674 -18.65 -14.89 1.94
CA THR A 674 -20.08 -14.82 2.22
C THR A 674 -20.72 -13.60 1.54
N PRO A 675 -21.99 -13.67 1.09
CA PRO A 675 -22.82 -14.87 1.00
C PRO A 675 -22.48 -15.72 -0.22
N PHE A 676 -22.51 -17.05 -0.06
CA PHE A 676 -22.68 -17.97 -1.18
C PHE A 676 -24.18 -18.13 -1.40
N SER A 677 -24.69 -17.76 -2.57
CA SER A 677 -26.06 -18.09 -2.95
C SER A 677 -26.09 -18.68 -4.33
N GLY A 678 -26.80 -19.80 -4.49
CA GLY A 678 -27.28 -20.21 -5.80
C GLY A 678 -28.30 -19.23 -6.34
N GLU A 679 -28.42 -19.17 -7.67
CA GLU A 679 -29.39 -18.36 -8.40
C GLU A 679 -30.84 -18.67 -7.96
N ASN A 680 -31.11 -19.86 -7.44
CA ASN A 680 -32.44 -20.31 -7.00
C ASN A 680 -32.91 -19.78 -5.63
N VAL A 681 -32.11 -18.98 -4.91
CA VAL A 681 -32.49 -18.42 -3.59
C VAL A 681 -33.08 -17.00 -3.72
N GLU A 682 -33.87 -16.75 -4.75
CA GLU A 682 -34.64 -15.50 -4.87
C GLU A 682 -35.92 -15.53 -4.01
N GLN A 683 -36.54 -16.70 -3.81
CA GLN A 683 -37.84 -16.79 -3.13
C GLN A 683 -37.80 -16.62 -1.60
N ALA A 684 -36.63 -16.74 -0.95
CA ALA A 684 -36.51 -16.66 0.51
C ALA A 684 -35.89 -15.34 1.05
N LYS A 685 -35.49 -14.41 0.16
CA LYS A 685 -34.67 -13.23 0.52
C LYS A 685 -35.42 -11.91 0.69
N THR A 686 -36.74 -11.88 0.54
CA THR A 686 -37.55 -10.64 0.60
C THR A 686 -37.64 -9.98 1.99
N VAL A 687 -37.01 -10.51 3.07
CA VAL A 687 -37.28 -10.02 4.44
C VAL A 687 -36.06 -9.65 5.33
N ARG A 688 -34.79 -9.89 4.95
CA ARG A 688 -33.65 -9.46 5.80
C ARG A 688 -32.52 -8.77 5.04
N LYS A 689 -32.41 -7.45 5.22
CA LYS A 689 -31.21 -6.67 4.88
C LYS A 689 -30.00 -7.28 5.61
N THR A 690 -29.09 -7.92 4.89
CA THR A 690 -27.85 -8.46 5.47
C THR A 690 -26.94 -7.28 5.84
N THR A 691 -26.60 -7.16 7.11
CA THR A 691 -25.75 -6.06 7.61
C THR A 691 -24.26 -6.41 7.49
N VAL A 692 -23.38 -5.40 7.55
CA VAL A 692 -21.91 -5.60 7.58
C VAL A 692 -21.51 -6.51 8.74
N LEU A 693 -22.15 -6.35 9.91
CA LEU A 693 -21.93 -7.22 11.07
C LEU A 693 -22.28 -8.67 10.79
N ASP A 694 -23.37 -8.92 10.06
CA ASP A 694 -23.77 -10.28 9.69
C ASP A 694 -22.74 -10.93 8.77
N VAL A 695 -22.21 -10.17 7.81
CA VAL A 695 -21.16 -10.62 6.90
C VAL A 695 -19.90 -10.96 7.69
N MET A 696 -19.36 -10.02 8.47
CA MET A 696 -18.11 -10.25 9.23
C MET A 696 -18.24 -11.41 10.24
N ARG A 697 -19.39 -11.55 10.88
CA ARG A 697 -19.66 -12.69 11.78
C ARG A 697 -19.73 -14.02 11.02
N ARG A 698 -20.33 -14.05 9.83
CA ARG A 698 -20.41 -15.27 8.99
C ARG A 698 -19.05 -15.65 8.41
N LEU A 699 -18.16 -14.69 8.15
CA LEU A 699 -16.80 -14.95 7.67
C LEU A 699 -15.96 -15.74 8.69
N LEU A 700 -16.14 -15.46 9.99
CA LEU A 700 -15.46 -16.18 11.06
C LEU A 700 -16.02 -17.60 11.30
N GLN A 701 -17.22 -17.90 10.81
CA GLN A 701 -17.87 -19.20 11.02
C GLN A 701 -17.16 -20.30 10.22
N PRO A 702 -16.92 -21.49 10.81
CA PRO A 702 -16.26 -22.60 10.12
C PRO A 702 -16.93 -23.02 8.80
N LYS A 703 -18.26 -22.93 8.71
CA LYS A 703 -19.04 -23.29 7.51
C LYS A 703 -18.79 -22.42 6.27
N SER A 704 -18.15 -21.26 6.44
CA SER A 704 -17.84 -20.35 5.34
C SER A 704 -16.38 -20.46 4.90
N ARG A 705 -15.55 -21.19 5.66
CA ARG A 705 -14.12 -21.38 5.39
C ARG A 705 -13.92 -22.39 4.28
N MET A 706 -13.06 -22.05 3.33
CA MET A 706 -12.79 -22.85 2.12
C MET A 706 -11.55 -23.73 2.29
N VAL A 707 -11.21 -24.00 3.55
CA VAL A 707 -10.14 -24.91 3.94
C VAL A 707 -10.64 -25.77 5.09
N SER A 708 -10.57 -27.09 4.92
CA SER A 708 -10.96 -28.04 5.96
C SER A 708 -9.86 -28.06 7.02
N THR A 709 -10.10 -27.46 8.17
CA THR A 709 -9.19 -27.55 9.32
C THR A 709 -9.93 -28.02 10.55
N THR A 710 -9.23 -28.73 11.42
CA THR A 710 -9.74 -29.15 12.73
C THR A 710 -8.96 -28.38 13.80
N PRO A 711 -9.24 -27.08 13.99
CA PRO A 711 -8.45 -26.25 14.90
C PRO A 711 -8.47 -26.82 16.31
N THR A 712 -7.33 -26.80 16.97
CA THR A 712 -7.22 -27.17 18.38
C THR A 712 -7.73 -26.00 19.25
N LYS A 713 -7.85 -26.22 20.56
CA LYS A 713 -8.18 -25.12 21.49
C LYS A 713 -7.11 -24.03 21.53
N LYS A 714 -5.87 -24.35 21.13
CA LYS A 714 -4.74 -23.41 21.07
C LYS A 714 -4.66 -22.66 19.75
N SER A 715 -5.28 -23.17 18.69
CA SER A 715 -5.22 -22.54 17.38
C SER A 715 -5.76 -21.12 17.39
N CYS A 716 -4.98 -20.23 16.77
CA CYS A 716 -5.21 -18.80 16.84
C CYS A 716 -4.96 -18.11 15.47
N TYR A 717 -5.51 -16.91 15.33
CA TYR A 717 -5.30 -16.03 14.21
C TYR A 717 -4.03 -15.21 14.42
N MET A 718 -3.14 -15.23 13.44
CA MET A 718 -2.01 -14.29 13.36
C MET A 718 -2.49 -12.95 12.80
N SER A 719 -3.31 -12.99 11.75
CA SER A 719 -3.87 -11.80 11.10
C SER A 719 -5.18 -12.13 10.37
N ILE A 720 -6.00 -11.10 10.16
CA ILE A 720 -7.24 -11.20 9.38
C ILE A 720 -7.39 -9.93 8.52
N LEU A 721 -7.63 -10.10 7.22
CA LEU A 721 -8.07 -9.05 6.31
C LEU A 721 -9.47 -9.39 5.79
N ASN A 722 -10.46 -8.55 6.11
CA ASN A 722 -11.80 -8.64 5.56
C ASN A 722 -11.98 -7.64 4.42
N ILE A 723 -12.17 -8.13 3.19
CA ILE A 723 -12.54 -7.30 2.04
C ILE A 723 -14.06 -7.31 1.95
N ILE A 724 -14.68 -6.19 2.30
CA ILE A 724 -16.14 -6.01 2.25
C ILE A 724 -16.48 -5.26 0.96
N GLN A 725 -17.36 -5.87 0.17
CA GLN A 725 -17.80 -5.37 -1.13
C GLN A 725 -19.25 -4.91 -1.07
N GLY A 726 -19.53 -3.69 -1.50
CA GLY A 726 -20.89 -3.15 -1.64
C GLY A 726 -21.15 -1.90 -0.79
N GLU A 727 -22.43 -1.58 -0.60
CA GLU A 727 -22.84 -0.40 0.17
C GLU A 727 -22.70 -0.65 1.68
N ALA A 728 -21.51 -0.37 2.22
CA ALA A 728 -21.20 -0.46 3.63
C ALA A 728 -20.82 0.92 4.19
N ASP A 729 -21.48 1.32 5.27
CA ASP A 729 -21.10 2.52 6.03
C ASP A 729 -19.86 2.22 6.88
N PRO A 730 -18.79 3.04 6.83
CA PRO A 730 -17.61 2.88 7.68
C PRO A 730 -17.93 2.81 9.19
N THR A 731 -18.98 3.49 9.65
CA THR A 731 -19.41 3.46 11.06
C THR A 731 -19.92 2.08 11.47
N ASP A 732 -20.60 1.37 10.57
CA ASP A 732 -21.09 0.01 10.82
C ASP A 732 -19.96 -1.01 10.83
N VAL A 733 -18.90 -0.79 10.02
CA VAL A 733 -17.68 -1.59 10.07
C VAL A 733 -17.01 -1.47 11.45
N HIS A 734 -16.85 -0.24 11.95
CA HIS A 734 -16.23 -0.01 13.27
C HIS A 734 -17.04 -0.66 14.40
N LYS A 735 -18.37 -0.49 14.41
CA LYS A 735 -19.27 -1.17 15.35
C LYS A 735 -19.16 -2.69 15.25
N SER A 736 -18.98 -3.22 14.04
CA SER A 736 -18.85 -4.65 13.82
C SER A 736 -17.54 -5.21 14.38
N LEU A 737 -16.42 -4.50 14.18
CA LEU A 737 -15.13 -4.85 14.77
C LEU A 737 -15.17 -4.86 16.30
N LEU A 738 -15.78 -3.84 16.92
CA LEU A 738 -15.94 -3.78 18.37
C LEU A 738 -16.71 -4.99 18.90
N ARG A 739 -17.85 -5.33 18.27
CA ARG A 739 -18.66 -6.50 18.67
C ARG A 739 -17.91 -7.83 18.51
N ILE A 740 -17.07 -7.98 17.49
CA ILE A 740 -16.25 -9.17 17.29
C ILE A 740 -15.21 -9.31 18.41
N ARG A 741 -14.59 -8.20 18.81
CA ARG A 741 -13.62 -8.14 19.91
C ARG A 741 -14.28 -8.42 21.27
N GLU A 742 -15.40 -7.76 21.58
CA GLU A 742 -16.15 -7.94 22.84
C GLU A 742 -16.60 -9.40 23.03
N ARG A 743 -17.08 -10.03 21.96
CA ARG A 743 -17.56 -11.42 21.98
C ARG A 743 -16.44 -12.45 21.89
N ARG A 744 -15.19 -12.04 21.71
CA ARG A 744 -14.02 -12.91 21.53
C ARG A 744 -14.28 -14.02 20.49
N LEU A 745 -14.87 -13.65 19.35
CA LEU A 745 -15.20 -14.63 18.29
C LEU A 745 -13.96 -15.16 17.54
N ALA A 746 -12.81 -14.52 17.75
CA ALA A 746 -11.51 -14.91 17.21
C ALA A 746 -10.46 -14.83 18.33
N THR A 747 -9.69 -15.91 18.47
CA THR A 747 -8.51 -15.98 19.34
C THR A 747 -7.29 -15.58 18.54
N PHE A 748 -6.48 -14.63 19.02
CA PHE A 748 -5.28 -14.16 18.33
C PHE A 748 -4.01 -14.69 18.99
N ILE A 749 -2.89 -14.61 18.27
CA ILE A 749 -1.55 -14.91 18.79
C ILE A 749 -1.27 -14.17 20.10
N PRO A 750 -0.61 -14.81 21.09
CA PRO A 750 -0.36 -14.21 22.41
C PRO A 750 0.81 -13.22 22.43
N TRP A 751 1.74 -13.31 21.47
CA TRP A 751 2.98 -12.53 21.40
C TRP A 751 2.87 -11.26 20.55
N GLY A 752 1.70 -10.99 19.97
CA GLY A 752 1.47 -9.83 19.10
C GLY A 752 0.06 -9.23 19.27
N PRO A 753 -0.16 -7.99 18.78
CA PRO A 753 -1.48 -7.37 18.83
C PRO A 753 -2.46 -8.06 17.87
N ALA A 754 -3.75 -8.06 18.22
CA ALA A 754 -4.80 -8.60 17.37
C ALA A 754 -4.99 -7.76 16.08
N SER A 755 -4.48 -8.28 14.95
CA SER A 755 -4.58 -7.65 13.63
C SER A 755 -5.86 -8.05 12.91
N ILE A 756 -6.88 -7.18 12.94
CA ILE A 756 -8.07 -7.29 12.09
C ILE A 756 -8.15 -6.04 11.24
N GLN A 757 -7.95 -6.22 9.94
CA GLN A 757 -8.01 -5.17 8.94
C GLN A 757 -9.27 -5.32 8.10
N VAL A 758 -9.84 -4.20 7.66
CA VAL A 758 -11.04 -4.18 6.82
C VAL A 758 -10.81 -3.26 5.65
N ALA A 759 -10.90 -3.80 4.44
CA ALA A 759 -10.88 -3.04 3.20
C ALA A 759 -12.32 -2.93 2.67
N LEU A 760 -12.79 -1.70 2.51
CA LEU A 760 -14.10 -1.43 1.90
C LEU A 760 -13.91 -1.17 0.40
N THR A 761 -14.64 -1.92 -0.41
CA THR A 761 -14.57 -1.83 -1.88
C THR A 761 -15.97 -1.70 -2.47
N ARG A 762 -16.07 -0.98 -3.59
CA ARG A 762 -17.30 -0.91 -4.35
C ARG A 762 -17.40 -2.16 -5.22
N LYS A 763 -18.63 -2.64 -5.45
CA LYS A 763 -18.87 -3.69 -6.43
C LYS A 763 -18.72 -3.11 -7.84
N SER A 764 -18.43 -3.99 -8.80
CA SER A 764 -18.53 -3.65 -10.22
C SER A 764 -19.92 -3.05 -10.51
N PRO A 765 -20.01 -1.93 -11.23
CA PRO A 765 -21.29 -1.36 -11.64
C PRO A 765 -21.99 -2.20 -12.73
N TYR A 766 -21.25 -3.08 -13.41
CA TYR A 766 -21.75 -3.84 -14.57
C TYR A 766 -22.38 -5.18 -14.17
N VAL A 767 -21.96 -5.74 -13.04
CA VAL A 767 -22.46 -7.04 -12.55
C VAL A 767 -23.62 -6.81 -11.58
N GLN A 768 -24.83 -7.21 -12.00
CA GLN A 768 -25.99 -7.18 -11.13
C GLN A 768 -25.85 -8.24 -10.03
N SER A 769 -25.78 -7.80 -8.77
CA SER A 769 -25.68 -8.70 -7.62
C SER A 769 -26.98 -8.66 -6.82
N SER A 770 -27.57 -9.83 -6.58
CA SER A 770 -28.75 -9.98 -5.70
C SER A 770 -28.49 -9.56 -4.25
N HIS A 771 -27.22 -9.40 -3.84
CA HIS A 771 -26.84 -9.03 -2.48
C HIS A 771 -26.23 -7.64 -2.41
N ARG A 772 -26.76 -6.81 -1.50
CA ARG A 772 -26.22 -5.46 -1.22
C ARG A 772 -24.79 -5.47 -0.69
N VAL A 773 -24.42 -6.47 0.10
CA VAL A 773 -23.10 -6.60 0.74
C VAL A 773 -22.59 -8.03 0.62
N SER A 774 -21.35 -8.19 0.17
CA SER A 774 -20.56 -9.42 0.23
C SER A 774 -19.25 -9.16 0.99
N GLY A 775 -18.60 -10.23 1.41
CA GLY A 775 -17.31 -10.16 2.08
C GLY A 775 -16.45 -11.38 1.77
N LEU A 776 -15.15 -11.13 1.66
CA LEU A 776 -14.09 -12.12 1.66
C LEU A 776 -13.25 -11.91 2.91
N MET A 777 -12.81 -12.98 3.55
CA MET A 777 -11.81 -12.97 4.59
C MET A 777 -10.59 -13.74 4.10
N LEU A 778 -9.45 -13.07 4.12
CA LEU A 778 -8.12 -13.68 4.07
C LEU A 778 -7.62 -13.73 5.52
N ALA A 779 -7.28 -14.91 6.01
CA ALA A 779 -6.84 -15.09 7.37
C ALA A 779 -5.58 -15.95 7.44
N ASN A 780 -4.59 -15.45 8.16
CA ASN A 780 -3.46 -16.26 8.57
C ASN A 780 -3.78 -16.89 9.93
N HIS A 781 -3.93 -18.21 9.96
CA HIS A 781 -4.46 -18.93 11.12
C HIS A 781 -3.72 -20.26 11.31
N THR A 782 -3.17 -20.48 12.52
CA THR A 782 -2.27 -21.61 12.83
C THR A 782 -2.91 -22.98 12.62
N GLY A 783 -4.24 -23.06 12.72
CA GLY A 783 -5.00 -24.28 12.42
C GLY A 783 -4.79 -24.85 11.00
N ILE A 784 -4.20 -24.10 10.07
CA ILE A 784 -3.77 -24.63 8.76
C ILE A 784 -2.76 -25.77 8.89
N ALA A 785 -1.95 -25.82 9.96
CA ALA A 785 -1.02 -26.91 10.24
C ALA A 785 -1.71 -28.28 10.29
N THR A 786 -3.00 -28.34 10.66
CA THR A 786 -3.77 -29.60 10.67
C THR A 786 -4.01 -30.18 9.27
N LEU A 787 -4.01 -29.34 8.23
CA LEU A 787 -4.01 -29.80 6.83
C LEU A 787 -2.66 -30.43 6.49
N PHE A 788 -1.56 -29.76 6.82
CA PHE A 788 -0.20 -30.25 6.53
C PHE A 788 0.10 -31.55 7.28
N LYS A 789 -0.31 -31.68 8.55
CA LYS A 789 -0.21 -32.92 9.32
C LYS A 789 -0.92 -34.10 8.64
N ARG A 790 -2.09 -33.88 8.03
CA ARG A 790 -2.79 -34.93 7.27
C ARG A 790 -2.02 -35.31 6.00
N MET A 791 -1.45 -34.35 5.29
CA MET A 791 -0.63 -34.61 4.10
C MET A 791 0.60 -35.44 4.45
N VAL A 792 1.33 -35.06 5.53
CA VAL A 792 2.47 -35.81 6.04
C VAL A 792 2.07 -37.23 6.47
N MET A 793 0.90 -37.41 7.11
CA MET A 793 0.38 -38.73 7.47
C MET A 793 0.12 -39.63 6.25
N GLN A 794 -0.48 -39.08 5.20
CA GLN A 794 -0.75 -39.80 3.95
C GLN A 794 0.55 -40.18 3.25
N TYR A 795 1.47 -39.22 3.14
CA TYR A 795 2.81 -39.45 2.59
C TYR A 795 3.55 -40.56 3.34
N ASN A 796 3.57 -40.50 4.69
CA ASN A 796 4.24 -41.51 5.52
C ASN A 796 3.63 -42.91 5.31
N THR A 797 2.31 -43.01 5.13
CA THR A 797 1.63 -44.29 4.87
C THR A 797 2.15 -44.96 3.58
N LEU A 798 2.32 -44.19 2.51
CA LEU A 798 2.87 -44.68 1.25
C LEU A 798 4.38 -44.95 1.36
N ARG A 799 5.13 -44.00 1.92
CA ARG A 799 6.60 -44.04 2.03
C ARG A 799 7.09 -45.19 2.91
N LYS A 800 6.40 -45.52 4.00
CA LYS A 800 6.73 -46.69 4.84
C LYS A 800 6.71 -48.01 4.07
N ARG A 801 5.89 -48.11 3.03
CA ARG A 801 5.77 -49.30 2.16
C ARG A 801 6.57 -49.18 0.87
N ASN A 802 7.25 -48.04 0.64
CA ASN A 802 7.90 -47.69 -0.62
C ASN A 802 6.96 -47.88 -1.83
N ALA A 803 5.67 -47.62 -1.65
CA ALA A 803 4.65 -47.85 -2.67
C ALA A 803 4.77 -46.81 -3.79
N PHE A 804 4.61 -47.23 -5.06
CA PHE A 804 4.54 -46.35 -6.24
C PHE A 804 5.75 -45.43 -6.46
N LEU A 805 6.94 -45.78 -5.95
CA LEU A 805 8.16 -44.97 -6.12
C LEU A 805 8.91 -45.21 -7.45
N GLU A 806 8.66 -46.34 -8.10
CA GLU A 806 9.38 -46.75 -9.32
C GLU A 806 9.30 -45.73 -10.46
N PRO A 807 8.14 -45.08 -10.73
CA PRO A 807 8.07 -44.01 -11.72
C PRO A 807 8.93 -42.79 -11.35
N TYR A 808 9.05 -42.43 -10.07
CA TYR A 808 9.83 -41.27 -9.64
C TYR A 808 11.33 -41.49 -9.79
N LYS A 809 11.82 -42.71 -9.50
CA LYS A 809 13.25 -43.05 -9.60
C LYS A 809 13.84 -42.91 -11.00
N ARG A 810 12.99 -42.92 -12.03
CA ARG A 810 13.43 -42.78 -13.43
C ARG A 810 13.68 -41.32 -13.83
N GLU A 811 13.13 -40.40 -13.07
CA GLU A 811 13.16 -38.96 -13.33
C GLU A 811 14.45 -38.33 -12.79
N ALA A 812 14.89 -37.24 -13.43
CA ALA A 812 16.19 -36.61 -13.13
C ALA A 812 16.38 -36.23 -11.64
N PRO A 813 15.38 -35.65 -10.94
CA PRO A 813 15.52 -35.27 -9.52
C PRO A 813 15.76 -36.44 -8.55
N PHE A 814 15.52 -37.68 -8.98
CA PHE A 814 15.64 -38.87 -8.13
C PHE A 814 16.71 -39.87 -8.62
N ARG A 815 17.54 -39.48 -9.60
CA ARG A 815 18.62 -40.35 -10.14
C ARG A 815 19.65 -40.72 -9.08
N ASP A 816 19.99 -39.77 -8.20
CA ASP A 816 21.01 -39.93 -7.15
C ASP A 816 20.42 -40.43 -5.81
N GLY A 817 19.13 -40.77 -5.79
CA GLY A 817 18.46 -41.33 -4.62
C GLY A 817 17.11 -40.68 -4.33
N LEU A 818 16.54 -41.04 -3.18
CA LEU A 818 15.23 -40.54 -2.73
C LEU A 818 15.37 -39.40 -1.70
N GLY A 819 16.53 -38.73 -1.62
CA GLY A 819 16.79 -37.68 -0.63
C GLY A 819 15.83 -36.50 -0.74
N GLU A 820 15.42 -36.15 -1.97
CA GLU A 820 14.47 -35.07 -2.26
C GLU A 820 13.13 -35.23 -1.51
N PHE A 821 12.69 -36.48 -1.34
CA PHE A 821 11.49 -36.83 -0.59
C PHE A 821 11.64 -36.65 0.93
N ASP A 822 12.83 -36.93 1.44
CA ASP A 822 13.12 -36.85 2.87
C ASP A 822 13.30 -35.37 3.27
N GLU A 823 13.99 -34.58 2.46
CA GLU A 823 14.11 -33.12 2.63
C GLU A 823 12.76 -32.42 2.51
N ALA A 824 11.94 -32.78 1.51
CA ALA A 824 10.60 -32.20 1.38
C ALA A 824 9.71 -32.48 2.60
N LYS A 825 9.85 -33.66 3.21
CA LYS A 825 9.14 -33.97 4.45
C LYS A 825 9.66 -33.16 5.63
N GLU A 826 10.98 -33.01 5.77
CA GLU A 826 11.60 -32.25 6.84
C GLU A 826 11.18 -30.79 6.82
N VAL A 827 11.22 -30.14 5.65
CA VAL A 827 10.77 -28.75 5.48
C VAL A 827 9.30 -28.58 5.89
N VAL A 828 8.43 -29.50 5.47
CA VAL A 828 7.00 -29.43 5.82
C VAL A 828 6.76 -29.74 7.29
N GLN A 829 7.56 -30.61 7.91
CA GLN A 829 7.48 -30.87 9.35
C GLN A 829 7.94 -29.65 10.16
N SER A 830 9.06 -29.03 9.77
CA SER A 830 9.54 -27.79 10.37
C SER A 830 8.51 -26.66 10.27
N LEU A 831 7.83 -26.53 9.12
CA LEU A 831 6.73 -25.58 8.95
C LEU A 831 5.57 -25.86 9.92
N ILE A 832 5.19 -27.14 10.07
CA ILE A 832 4.15 -27.54 11.03
C ILE A 832 4.55 -27.13 12.44
N ASP A 833 5.80 -27.42 12.83
CA ASP A 833 6.32 -27.15 14.17
C ASP A 833 6.35 -25.63 14.43
N GLU A 834 6.72 -24.83 13.43
CA GLU A 834 6.69 -23.37 13.53
C GLU A 834 5.27 -22.81 13.72
N TYR A 835 4.26 -23.34 13.03
CA TYR A 835 2.87 -22.94 13.26
C TYR A 835 2.39 -23.30 14.67
N GLU A 836 2.83 -24.42 15.23
CA GLU A 836 2.50 -24.81 16.61
C GLU A 836 3.26 -23.97 17.64
N ASP A 837 4.50 -23.61 17.32
CA ASP A 837 5.31 -22.72 18.14
C ASP A 837 4.74 -21.31 18.18
N ALA A 838 4.20 -20.83 17.06
CA ALA A 838 3.50 -19.54 16.99
C ALA A 838 2.24 -19.48 17.87
N GLU A 839 1.72 -20.61 18.37
CA GLU A 839 0.61 -20.63 19.34
C GLU A 839 1.07 -20.30 20.78
N ASN A 840 2.39 -20.31 21.06
CA ASN A 840 2.93 -20.11 22.40
C ASN A 840 3.39 -18.66 22.64
N PRO A 841 3.28 -18.13 23.88
CA PRO A 841 3.71 -16.76 24.21
C PRO A 841 5.20 -16.47 24.03
N ASP A 842 6.04 -17.50 24.11
CA ASP A 842 7.51 -17.44 24.03
C ASP A 842 8.04 -17.50 22.60
N TYR A 843 7.18 -17.53 21.59
CA TYR A 843 7.56 -17.66 20.18
C TYR A 843 8.66 -16.67 19.73
N LEU A 844 8.61 -15.40 20.17
CA LEU A 844 9.60 -14.38 19.82
C LEU A 844 10.89 -14.47 20.65
N THR A 845 10.89 -15.23 21.74
CA THR A 845 11.98 -15.30 22.72
C THR A 845 12.65 -16.67 22.78
N LYS A 846 12.19 -17.63 21.98
CA LYS A 846 12.86 -18.92 21.83
C LYS A 846 14.24 -18.66 21.21
N GLU A 847 15.29 -18.96 21.98
CA GLU A 847 16.64 -19.05 21.43
C GLU A 847 16.65 -20.21 20.42
N ASP A 848 17.01 -19.93 19.18
CA ASP A 848 17.24 -20.98 18.19
C ASP A 848 18.31 -21.95 18.75
N PRO A 849 18.13 -23.27 18.60
CA PRO A 849 19.24 -24.18 18.85
C PRO A 849 20.42 -23.77 17.96
N PRO A 850 21.68 -23.92 18.41
CA PRO A 850 22.84 -23.51 17.62
C PRO A 850 22.83 -24.22 16.26
N ASN A 851 22.56 -23.46 15.20
CA ASN A 851 22.62 -23.96 13.83
C ASN A 851 24.11 -24.13 13.44
N ASP A 852 24.43 -25.34 12.99
CA ASP A 852 25.65 -25.62 12.22
C ASP A 852 25.61 -24.76 10.95
N GLU A 853 26.71 -24.09 10.63
CA GLU A 853 26.79 -23.06 9.59
C GLU A 853 26.37 -23.59 8.20
N GLY A 854 25.24 -23.10 7.69
CA GLY A 854 24.74 -23.33 6.34
C GLY A 854 24.17 -22.05 5.73
N ASP A 855 25.06 -21.16 5.29
CA ASP A 855 24.92 -20.05 4.31
C ASP A 855 23.48 -19.53 4.01
N ASP A 856 22.78 -18.96 5.00
CA ASP A 856 21.55 -18.17 4.75
C ASP A 856 21.91 -16.71 4.42
N LYS A 857 22.18 -16.44 3.14
CA LYS A 857 22.41 -15.10 2.60
C LYS A 857 21.08 -14.38 2.37
N ARG A 858 20.42 -13.94 3.45
CA ARG A 858 19.29 -13.00 3.40
C ARG A 858 19.39 -11.89 4.44
N VAL A 859 20.52 -11.20 4.53
CA VAL A 859 20.58 -9.81 5.02
C VAL A 859 21.69 -9.05 4.28
N ALA A 860 21.34 -8.47 3.12
CA ALA A 860 22.06 -7.35 2.49
C ALA A 860 21.13 -6.59 1.54
#